data_AF-A0A820TVX6-F1
#
_entry.id   AF-A0A820TVX6-F1
#
_cell.length_a   1.000
_cell.length_b   1.000
_cell.length_c   1.000
_cell.angle_alpha   90.00
_cell.angle_beta   90.00
_cell.angle_gamma   90.00
#
_symmetry.space_group_name_H-M   'P 1'
#
loop_
_entity.id
_entity.type
_entity.pdbx_description
1 polymer ?
#
loop_
_entity_poly.entity_id
_entity_poly.type
_entity_poly.pdbx_seq_one_letter_code
_entity_poly.pdbx_strand_id
1 'polypeptide(L)'
;MPYFMFHHILTLLLLLSLNYHPSVNITAPPKTYYAQVPRSSTHPSPRDIRVVRINDTTIQVFWLPIYHPPVERYIVHYNDKAENKPENQWALYSPSHPSTTTATISGLKPDAMYNVRVSAEFSANIYERYNSSGTERREGDLSEIHVADIYHRTREIVQYDDQLSRPTNLSYVDLTSNSVKLLFFFNETNLDPRRQIQKLEVHYEGIQNYVDGLGTIRSTSHHNLAGLISIPPTAGAREWLVTSLVPNTQYTFNLSGAISSTEQSSIKIYSLPATIRLSTDFDAPPYVDRPEQDRRILTKTNGLSIVPQQVHLRLHRASTKNGPIDRYYVVVHLIEHVSYRSYVPQEGRRECCYTAGVFNESQLPDIFVLGDGKETRDWEPFHGRVYNNSPVSNGCKVKLVSWGFNRKKENLTTSSSTIQLNLLPKLVQTQNQETFYNLLWIFGIIVLIFVIVLVIIIFILKYNRTKKKSSTLPPECVPFDLTPKVLTMEMQMPIIPSTVSPTSSNEHVELRRNQIVNTYSNNNNIHTHIKEVISTTHSPIHIDEFTEHLERLKAADNYKFSLEYESIDPGQQFSWEHSKLEYNKAKNRYANVIAYDHSRVILHTIDGIQGSDYINANYLDGYRKQNAYIATQGPLPNTFADFWRMIWETNSACIVMMTKLEERNRLKCDQYWPTRGTEVYGSIQVTLTDFIELSSYSIRTFTVAWIGHPDKREIRHCQFTAWPDHGILEHATSFLMFVRRVKVLNLPDAGPIVVHCSAGVGRTGCFVVIDALLERLKHEKTIDIYGHVTLLRAQRNYIVQTEEQYIFIYEAINEAIQSGQTEVLARNLLTHLQRLLHPINDSSLTEMELEFKRLSNFKAQPSKFLSANNPANKFKNRLVNILPYENTRLCLSPIRGVEGSDYINASYIDSYRFKNGYIATQGPLTETVDDFWRMVWEHNVTIIVMLTKLKEMGREKCVQYWPSDRSTRYGYFIVDPVGAYNMPQYLLSEFKVTDSRDGQSRTVRHFLYTEWPEQGVPKIGEGFIDFIGQVHKTKEGFGQEGPIVVHCSAGAGRTGVFLTLSIVLERIRYEGVVDIFQTVKLLRTQRPALVQTEDQYQFCYRSALEYLGSFDNFVSS
;
A
#
# COMPACT_ATOMS: atom_id res chain seq x y z
N MET A 1 12.97 -18.05 -61.07
CA MET A 1 14.14 -17.17 -61.30
C MET A 1 13.72 -16.05 -62.26
N PRO A 2 14.19 -14.80 -62.09
CA PRO A 2 15.42 -14.41 -61.37
C PRO A 2 15.10 -13.49 -60.16
N TYR A 3 15.15 -13.99 -58.92
CA TYR A 3 16.31 -13.90 -58.01
C TYR A 3 17.70 -13.91 -58.65
N PHE A 4 18.60 -13.09 -58.09
CA PHE A 4 20.03 -12.86 -58.36
C PHE A 4 20.32 -11.45 -58.90
N MET A 5 20.55 -10.50 -57.99
CA MET A 5 21.56 -9.41 -58.06
C MET A 5 21.21 -8.22 -57.16
N PHE A 6 21.10 -8.39 -55.83
CA PHE A 6 21.25 -7.27 -54.89
C PHE A 6 21.69 -7.71 -53.48
N HIS A 7 22.42 -8.82 -53.38
CA HIS A 7 22.91 -9.36 -52.10
C HIS A 7 24.45 -9.55 -52.05
N HIS A 8 25.20 -8.83 -52.89
CA HIS A 8 26.66 -8.99 -53.02
C HIS A 8 27.48 -7.70 -52.91
N ILE A 9 26.92 -6.60 -52.37
CA ILE A 9 27.67 -5.33 -52.25
C ILE A 9 27.89 -4.86 -50.79
N LEU A 10 27.31 -5.52 -49.77
CA LEU A 10 27.49 -5.09 -48.37
C LEU A 10 28.40 -5.99 -47.52
N THR A 11 28.87 -7.12 -48.04
CA THR A 11 29.68 -8.09 -47.28
C THR A 11 31.17 -8.08 -47.66
N LEU A 12 31.61 -7.14 -48.53
CA LEU A 12 32.98 -7.12 -49.08
C LEU A 12 33.80 -5.86 -48.76
N LEU A 13 33.32 -4.98 -47.87
CA LEU A 13 34.01 -3.74 -47.49
C LEU A 13 34.44 -3.66 -46.01
N LEU A 14 34.31 -4.76 -45.26
CA LEU A 14 34.63 -4.80 -43.83
C LEU A 14 35.77 -5.76 -43.44
N LEU A 15 36.52 -6.29 -44.42
CA LEU A 15 37.62 -7.23 -44.17
C LEU A 15 38.83 -6.99 -45.07
N LEU A 16 39.44 -5.81 -45.04
CA LEU A 16 40.82 -5.59 -45.51
C LEU A 16 41.36 -4.23 -45.02
N SER A 17 41.99 -4.20 -43.83
CA SER A 17 43.21 -3.42 -43.55
C SER A 17 43.64 -3.56 -42.09
N LEU A 18 44.48 -4.58 -41.84
CA LEU A 18 45.40 -4.63 -40.70
C LEU A 18 46.82 -4.40 -41.24
N ASN A 19 47.66 -3.79 -40.38
CA ASN A 19 49.11 -3.54 -40.46
C ASN A 19 49.50 -2.19 -41.14
N TYR A 20 50.27 -1.27 -40.55
CA TYR A 20 51.44 -1.38 -39.65
C TYR A 20 51.65 -0.09 -38.77
N HIS A 21 52.37 -0.27 -37.65
CA HIS A 21 52.93 0.71 -36.67
C HIS A 21 54.03 1.65 -37.26
N PRO A 22 54.51 2.77 -36.62
CA PRO A 22 55.22 2.77 -35.31
C PRO A 22 55.19 4.03 -34.37
N SER A 23 55.46 3.75 -33.07
CA SER A 23 56.19 4.48 -31.99
C SER A 23 55.97 5.98 -31.61
N VAL A 24 55.76 6.27 -30.31
CA VAL A 24 56.70 6.96 -29.35
C VAL A 24 56.06 7.14 -27.93
N ASN A 25 56.90 7.14 -26.88
CA ASN A 25 56.67 6.96 -25.44
C ASN A 25 56.15 8.17 -24.58
N ILE A 26 55.27 7.85 -23.62
CA ILE A 26 55.23 8.05 -22.14
C ILE A 26 55.86 9.31 -21.47
N THR A 27 55.06 10.05 -20.66
CA THR A 27 55.24 10.30 -19.19
C THR A 27 54.21 11.28 -18.59
N ALA A 28 53.51 10.87 -17.50
CA ALA A 28 53.21 11.63 -16.25
C ALA A 28 51.94 11.12 -15.49
N PRO A 29 51.98 10.84 -14.17
CA PRO A 29 50.85 10.32 -13.39
C PRO A 29 50.08 11.41 -12.59
N PRO A 30 48.81 11.17 -12.22
CA PRO A 30 47.99 12.13 -11.46
C PRO A 30 48.23 12.04 -9.93
N LYS A 31 48.19 13.21 -9.28
CA LYS A 31 48.40 13.44 -7.84
C LYS A 31 47.19 13.02 -7.00
N THR A 32 47.42 12.27 -5.93
CA THR A 32 46.51 12.06 -4.79
C THR A 32 46.96 12.93 -3.60
N TYR A 33 46.02 13.66 -3.00
CA TYR A 33 46.24 14.51 -1.83
C TYR A 33 46.30 13.66 -0.54
N TYR A 34 47.37 13.83 0.25
CA TYR A 34 47.47 13.34 1.63
C TYR A 34 46.92 14.39 2.60
N ALA A 35 46.01 13.99 3.49
CA ALA A 35 45.58 14.79 4.64
C ALA A 35 46.42 14.42 5.88
N GLN A 36 46.86 15.43 6.62
CA GLN A 36 47.68 15.31 7.85
C GLN A 36 46.86 14.76 9.03
N VAL A 37 47.49 13.89 9.85
CA VAL A 37 46.92 13.35 11.10
C VAL A 37 47.55 14.07 12.32
N PRO A 38 46.78 14.46 13.36
CA PRO A 38 47.30 15.17 14.53
C PRO A 38 48.06 14.26 15.52
N ARG A 39 48.97 14.87 16.30
CA ARG A 39 49.72 14.24 17.40
C ARG A 39 48.80 13.96 18.62
N SER A 40 48.54 12.69 18.92
CA SER A 40 48.24 12.22 20.28
C SER A 40 49.05 10.95 20.57
N SER A 41 49.68 10.91 21.74
CA SER A 41 50.63 9.89 22.19
C SER A 41 49.94 8.58 22.64
N THR A 42 49.43 7.79 21.71
CA THR A 42 49.00 6.41 21.98
C THR A 42 49.72 5.45 21.03
N HIS A 43 50.42 4.46 21.57
CA HIS A 43 51.05 3.42 20.76
C HIS A 43 49.96 2.49 20.21
N PRO A 44 49.97 2.15 18.91
CA PRO A 44 48.86 1.45 18.27
C PRO A 44 48.66 0.06 18.86
N SER A 45 47.40 -0.32 19.13
CA SER A 45 47.03 -1.69 19.48
C SER A 45 46.99 -2.60 18.24
N PRO A 46 47.33 -3.90 18.39
CA PRO A 46 47.16 -4.87 17.31
C PRO A 46 45.69 -4.98 16.88
N ARG A 47 45.45 -5.03 15.57
CA ARG A 47 44.11 -5.03 14.97
C ARG A 47 43.80 -6.33 14.25
N ASP A 48 42.50 -6.56 14.00
CA ASP A 48 41.96 -7.77 13.36
C ASP A 48 42.38 -9.05 14.10
N ILE A 49 42.10 -9.06 15.40
CA ILE A 49 42.41 -10.23 16.22
C ILE A 49 41.37 -11.30 15.93
N ARG A 50 41.86 -12.50 15.62
CA ARG A 50 41.02 -13.67 15.36
C ARG A 50 41.45 -14.78 16.28
N VAL A 51 40.50 -15.36 17.01
CA VAL A 51 40.76 -16.54 17.83
C VAL A 51 40.04 -17.72 17.20
N VAL A 52 40.81 -18.75 16.87
CA VAL A 52 40.33 -19.98 16.24
C VAL A 52 40.55 -21.12 17.21
N ARG A 53 39.52 -21.89 17.53
CA ARG A 53 39.69 -23.14 18.27
C ARG A 53 40.38 -24.17 17.38
N ILE A 54 41.45 -24.77 17.87
CA ILE A 54 42.14 -25.87 17.21
C ILE A 54 41.58 -27.21 17.70
N ASN A 55 41.40 -27.34 19.02
CA ASN A 55 40.76 -28.49 19.66
C ASN A 55 40.19 -28.08 21.02
N ASP A 56 39.76 -29.05 21.81
CA ASP A 56 39.04 -28.90 23.08
C ASP A 56 39.88 -28.30 24.21
N THR A 57 41.18 -28.10 23.99
CA THR A 57 42.11 -27.51 24.98
C THR A 57 43.08 -26.50 24.37
N THR A 58 42.91 -26.18 23.08
CA THR A 58 43.88 -25.38 22.32
C THR A 58 43.17 -24.38 21.42
N ILE A 59 43.61 -23.13 21.49
CA ILE A 59 43.18 -22.04 20.60
C ILE A 59 44.39 -21.43 19.91
N GLN A 60 44.17 -20.92 18.70
CA GLN A 60 45.16 -20.18 17.93
C GLN A 60 44.66 -18.76 17.71
N VAL A 61 45.49 -17.79 18.08
CA VAL A 61 45.20 -16.36 18.03
C VAL A 61 46.01 -15.75 16.89
N PHE A 62 45.37 -14.99 16.02
CA PHE A 62 45.99 -14.29 14.89
C PHE A 62 45.75 -12.78 15.05
N TRP A 63 46.67 -11.95 14.57
CA TRP A 63 46.52 -10.50 14.51
C TRP A 63 47.29 -9.92 13.32
N LEU A 64 46.98 -8.70 12.91
CA LEU A 64 47.79 -8.03 11.89
C LEU A 64 49.08 -7.44 12.49
N PRO A 65 50.21 -7.53 11.77
CA PRO A 65 51.46 -6.93 12.22
C PRO A 65 51.37 -5.41 12.18
N ILE A 66 51.97 -4.77 13.18
CA ILE A 66 52.12 -3.32 13.29
C ILE A 66 53.47 -2.99 12.67
N TYR A 67 53.46 -2.31 11.53
CA TYR A 67 54.68 -2.02 10.79
C TYR A 67 55.47 -0.84 11.39
N HIS A 68 54.83 0.07 12.13
CA HIS A 68 55.47 1.20 12.80
C HIS A 68 54.72 1.62 14.09
N PRO A 69 55.42 2.02 15.17
CA PRO A 69 56.87 1.89 15.40
C PRO A 69 57.30 0.40 15.52
N PRO A 70 58.60 0.06 15.36
CA PRO A 70 59.08 -1.32 15.40
C PRO A 70 58.67 -2.02 16.70
N VAL A 71 57.90 -3.10 16.53
CA VAL A 71 57.46 -3.98 17.60
C VAL A 71 58.59 -4.94 17.96
N GLU A 72 58.96 -5.01 19.24
CA GLU A 72 59.95 -5.98 19.72
C GLU A 72 59.32 -7.36 19.92
N ARG A 73 58.08 -7.41 20.42
CA ARG A 73 57.29 -8.65 20.52
C ARG A 73 55.82 -8.35 20.76
N TYR A 74 55.00 -9.37 20.54
CA TYR A 74 53.59 -9.38 20.92
C TYR A 74 53.39 -10.16 22.22
N ILE A 75 52.34 -9.81 22.96
CA ILE A 75 51.92 -10.52 24.17
C ILE A 75 50.43 -10.79 24.04
N VAL A 76 50.04 -12.05 24.14
CA VAL A 76 48.64 -12.49 24.14
C VAL A 76 48.19 -12.67 25.58
N HIS A 77 47.17 -11.93 25.97
CA HIS A 77 46.55 -11.95 27.28
C HIS A 77 45.28 -12.79 27.19
N TYR A 78 45.12 -13.77 28.08
CA TYR A 78 43.91 -14.60 28.10
C TYR A 78 43.47 -14.95 29.52
N ASN A 79 42.16 -15.03 29.72
CA ASN A 79 41.57 -15.44 30.99
C ASN A 79 40.27 -16.21 30.79
N ASP A 80 40.04 -17.21 31.64
CA ASP A 80 38.76 -17.91 31.73
C ASP A 80 37.69 -16.91 32.18
N LYS A 81 36.67 -16.71 31.34
CA LYS A 81 35.62 -15.72 31.54
C LYS A 81 34.85 -15.97 32.84
N ALA A 82 34.79 -17.22 33.31
CA ALA A 82 34.13 -17.56 34.58
C ALA A 82 34.92 -17.12 35.82
N GLU A 83 36.26 -16.98 35.72
CA GLU A 83 37.12 -16.65 36.87
C GLU A 83 37.14 -15.14 37.19
N ASN A 84 36.69 -14.29 36.26
CA ASN A 84 36.49 -12.84 36.45
C ASN A 84 37.68 -12.09 37.07
N LYS A 85 38.91 -12.48 36.72
CA LYS A 85 40.16 -11.88 37.22
C LYS A 85 40.39 -10.48 36.62
N PRO A 86 40.95 -9.52 37.39
CA PRO A 86 41.35 -8.23 36.85
C PRO A 86 42.43 -8.38 35.77
N GLU A 87 42.45 -7.48 34.77
CA GLU A 87 43.27 -7.63 33.54
C GLU A 87 44.77 -7.79 33.81
N ASN A 88 45.28 -7.19 34.89
CA ASN A 88 46.67 -7.31 35.30
C ASN A 88 47.08 -8.70 35.85
N GLN A 89 46.12 -9.62 35.99
CA GLN A 89 46.33 -11.00 36.44
C GLN A 89 46.00 -12.04 35.36
N TRP A 90 45.74 -11.61 34.13
CA TRP A 90 45.47 -12.53 33.02
C TRP A 90 46.73 -13.33 32.68
N ALA A 91 46.55 -14.55 32.19
CA ALA A 91 47.66 -15.37 31.75
C ALA A 91 48.28 -14.75 30.49
N LEU A 92 49.62 -14.74 30.43
CA LEU A 92 50.39 -14.11 29.36
C LEU A 92 51.08 -15.18 28.53
N TYR A 93 50.92 -15.11 27.21
CA TYR A 93 51.66 -15.90 26.24
C TYR A 93 52.41 -14.99 25.29
N SER A 94 53.73 -15.11 25.22
CA SER A 94 54.56 -14.31 24.30
C SER A 94 55.14 -15.20 23.20
N PRO A 95 54.81 -14.96 21.92
CA PRO A 95 55.41 -15.68 20.80
C PRO A 95 56.92 -15.42 20.74
N SER A 96 57.67 -16.41 20.27
CA SER A 96 59.14 -16.40 20.27
C SER A 96 59.81 -15.41 19.31
N HIS A 97 59.08 -14.80 18.36
CA HIS A 97 59.65 -13.90 17.35
C HIS A 97 58.82 -12.60 17.15
N PRO A 98 59.46 -11.43 16.97
CA PRO A 98 58.79 -10.13 16.80
C PRO A 98 57.81 -10.05 15.62
N SER A 99 58.11 -10.80 14.56
CA SER A 99 57.32 -10.84 13.33
C SER A 99 56.19 -11.86 13.36
N THR A 100 56.04 -12.63 14.45
CA THR A 100 55.00 -13.64 14.54
C THR A 100 53.66 -12.96 14.77
N THR A 101 52.73 -13.20 13.85
CA THR A 101 51.37 -12.65 13.87
C THR A 101 50.35 -13.67 14.36
N THR A 102 50.84 -14.76 14.97
CA THR A 102 50.04 -15.92 15.41
C THR A 102 50.59 -16.51 16.71
N ALA A 103 49.71 -16.89 17.63
CA ALA A 103 50.06 -17.59 18.87
C ALA A 103 49.18 -18.82 19.06
N THR A 104 49.75 -19.93 19.52
CA THR A 104 48.99 -21.12 19.90
C THR A 104 49.01 -21.27 21.41
N ILE A 105 47.83 -21.21 22.03
CA ILE A 105 47.64 -21.37 23.47
C ILE A 105 47.02 -22.74 23.69
N SER A 106 47.78 -23.64 24.32
CA SER A 106 47.38 -25.01 24.64
C SER A 106 47.23 -25.22 26.14
N GLY A 107 46.48 -26.25 26.55
CA GLY A 107 46.25 -26.59 27.97
C GLY A 107 45.12 -25.80 28.62
N LEU A 108 44.18 -25.29 27.81
CA LEU A 108 42.97 -24.62 28.27
C LEU A 108 41.95 -25.64 28.80
N LYS A 109 41.09 -25.21 29.72
CA LYS A 109 40.01 -26.05 30.22
C LYS A 109 38.99 -26.30 29.10
N PRO A 110 38.60 -27.57 28.88
CA PRO A 110 37.54 -27.90 27.93
C PRO A 110 36.20 -27.31 28.38
N ASP A 111 35.33 -26.99 27.41
CA ASP A 111 33.99 -26.44 27.62
C ASP A 111 33.92 -25.12 28.42
N ALA A 112 35.00 -24.33 28.41
CA ALA A 112 35.07 -23.00 29.01
C ALA A 112 35.19 -21.90 27.94
N MET A 113 34.74 -20.68 28.26
CA MET A 113 34.91 -19.51 27.39
C MET A 113 36.08 -18.66 27.87
N TYR A 114 36.94 -18.25 26.95
CA TYR A 114 38.12 -17.46 27.24
C TYR A 114 38.01 -16.06 26.63
N ASN A 115 38.28 -15.02 27.43
CA ASN A 115 38.55 -13.69 26.92
C ASN A 115 40.01 -13.61 26.49
N VAL A 116 40.27 -13.05 25.31
CA VAL A 116 41.60 -12.95 24.70
C VAL A 116 41.84 -11.54 24.18
N ARG A 117 43.02 -10.98 24.45
CA ARG A 117 43.51 -9.71 23.92
C ARG A 117 44.97 -9.86 23.49
N VAL A 118 45.46 -8.97 22.63
CA VAL A 118 46.88 -8.91 22.28
C VAL A 118 47.38 -7.47 22.41
N SER A 119 48.57 -7.32 22.96
CA SER A 119 49.33 -6.06 23.01
C SER A 119 50.65 -6.23 22.26
N ALA A 120 51.26 -5.10 21.92
CA ALA A 120 52.60 -5.02 21.33
C ALA A 120 53.53 -4.27 22.27
N GLU A 121 54.76 -4.76 22.44
CA GLU A 121 55.80 -4.07 23.20
C GLU A 121 56.76 -3.37 22.24
N PHE A 122 57.06 -2.10 22.49
CA PHE A 122 57.85 -1.25 21.58
C PHE A 122 59.20 -0.87 22.20
N SER A 123 60.23 -0.77 21.37
CA SER A 123 61.55 -0.30 21.80
C SER A 123 61.55 1.22 22.06
N ALA A 124 62.15 1.66 23.17
CA ALA A 124 62.06 3.05 23.67
C ALA A 124 62.74 4.15 22.81
N ASN A 125 63.31 3.82 21.64
CA ASN A 125 64.33 4.67 21.02
C ASN A 125 63.95 5.39 19.71
N ILE A 126 62.68 5.75 19.51
CA ILE A 126 62.26 6.45 18.26
C ILE A 126 61.69 7.86 18.47
N TYR A 127 61.54 8.34 19.72
CA TYR A 127 61.07 9.73 19.93
C TYR A 127 61.80 10.60 20.95
N GLU A 128 62.85 10.13 21.65
CA GLU A 128 63.61 10.99 22.57
C GLU A 128 65.13 10.85 22.37
N ARG A 129 65.70 11.69 21.49
CA ARG A 129 67.08 12.18 21.74
C ARG A 129 66.95 13.27 22.79
N TYR A 130 67.19 12.95 24.04
CA TYR A 130 68.03 13.70 24.99
C TYR A 130 67.84 13.10 26.40
N ASN A 131 68.92 12.51 26.92
CA ASN A 131 69.16 12.19 28.33
C ASN A 131 68.13 11.32 29.08
N SER A 132 68.34 10.01 29.07
CA SER A 132 68.59 9.25 30.31
C SER A 132 68.89 7.78 30.00
N SER A 133 69.92 7.27 30.65
CA SER A 133 70.36 5.87 30.61
C SER A 133 69.39 4.99 31.39
N GLY A 134 68.31 4.55 30.74
CA GLY A 134 67.36 3.57 31.27
C GLY A 134 66.67 2.83 30.14
N THR A 135 66.88 1.52 30.05
CA THR A 135 66.14 0.62 29.16
C THR A 135 64.75 0.34 29.76
N GLU A 136 63.84 1.31 29.73
CA GLU A 136 62.43 1.08 30.07
C GLU A 136 61.66 0.63 28.83
N ARG A 137 61.14 -0.59 28.85
CA ARG A 137 60.24 -1.11 27.82
C ARG A 137 58.81 -0.62 28.09
N ARG A 138 58.07 -0.22 27.04
CA ARG A 138 56.67 0.22 27.16
C ARG A 138 55.76 -0.71 26.35
N GLU A 139 54.80 -1.32 27.03
CA GLU A 139 53.69 -2.06 26.42
C GLU A 139 52.67 -1.07 25.85
N GLY A 140 52.28 -1.25 24.60
CA GLY A 140 51.25 -0.44 23.95
C GLY A 140 49.83 -0.89 24.31
N ASP A 141 48.85 -0.20 23.72
CA ASP A 141 47.45 -0.44 24.05
C ASP A 141 47.01 -1.88 23.74
N LEU A 142 46.20 -2.48 24.62
CA LEU A 142 45.58 -3.79 24.40
C LEU A 142 44.53 -3.70 23.28
N SER A 143 44.46 -4.73 22.44
CA SER A 143 43.37 -4.90 21.46
C SER A 143 41.99 -4.96 22.12
N GLU A 144 40.90 -4.97 21.34
CA GLU A 144 39.58 -5.29 21.90
C GLU A 144 39.53 -6.72 22.48
N ILE A 145 38.56 -7.00 23.38
CA ILE A 145 38.38 -8.32 23.97
C ILE A 145 37.67 -9.23 22.96
N HIS A 146 38.30 -10.35 22.64
CA HIS A 146 37.69 -11.42 21.85
C HIS A 146 37.34 -12.61 22.72
N VAL A 147 36.14 -13.15 22.56
CA VAL A 147 35.70 -14.33 23.30
C VAL A 147 35.90 -15.56 22.43
N ALA A 148 36.64 -16.55 22.95
CA ALA A 148 36.85 -17.85 22.33
C ALA A 148 35.99 -18.89 23.05
N ASP A 149 35.11 -19.56 22.31
CA ASP A 149 34.26 -20.63 22.83
C ASP A 149 34.87 -22.00 22.51
N ILE A 150 35.06 -22.81 23.55
CA ILE A 150 35.60 -24.18 23.46
C ILE A 150 34.48 -25.24 23.54
N TYR A 151 33.18 -24.84 23.55
CA TYR A 151 32.05 -25.78 23.67
C TYR A 151 32.00 -26.86 22.58
N HIS A 152 31.73 -28.10 23.00
CA HIS A 152 31.54 -29.23 22.09
C HIS A 152 30.15 -29.21 21.41
N ARG A 153 30.08 -28.95 20.10
CA ARG A 153 28.92 -29.34 19.26
C ARG A 153 29.31 -30.51 18.37
N THR A 154 28.58 -31.61 18.50
CA THR A 154 28.61 -32.76 17.60
C THR A 154 28.36 -32.33 16.16
N ARG A 155 29.34 -32.52 15.27
CA ARG A 155 29.19 -32.46 13.81
C ARG A 155 30.02 -33.55 13.15
N GLU A 156 29.50 -34.03 12.02
CA GLU A 156 30.16 -34.88 11.02
C GLU A 156 31.61 -34.44 10.77
N ILE A 157 32.51 -35.38 10.49
CA ILE A 157 33.93 -35.11 10.26
C ILE A 157 34.07 -34.27 8.97
N VAL A 158 34.40 -32.98 9.13
CA VAL A 158 34.63 -32.03 8.04
C VAL A 158 36.14 -31.88 7.82
N GLN A 159 36.60 -32.05 6.58
CA GLN A 159 38.01 -31.89 6.20
C GLN A 159 38.15 -30.74 5.19
N TYR A 160 39.09 -29.84 5.43
CA TYR A 160 39.41 -28.73 4.51
C TYR A 160 40.65 -29.09 3.68
N ASP A 161 40.60 -28.85 2.36
CA ASP A 161 41.75 -29.02 1.45
C ASP A 161 42.20 -27.65 0.93
N ASP A 162 43.43 -27.25 1.27
CA ASP A 162 44.05 -25.97 0.89
C ASP A 162 44.33 -25.86 -0.61
N GLN A 163 44.26 -26.96 -1.36
CA GLN A 163 44.46 -27.00 -2.82
C GLN A 163 43.18 -26.67 -3.61
N LEU A 164 42.01 -26.55 -2.96
CA LEU A 164 40.76 -26.17 -3.61
C LEU A 164 40.70 -24.66 -3.88
N SER A 165 40.16 -24.25 -5.03
CA SER A 165 39.97 -22.83 -5.37
C SER A 165 39.08 -22.12 -4.35
N ARG A 166 39.68 -21.24 -3.55
CA ARG A 166 38.96 -20.42 -2.57
C ARG A 166 38.04 -19.41 -3.28
N PRO A 167 36.83 -19.14 -2.76
CA PRO A 167 36.06 -17.99 -3.20
C PRO A 167 36.85 -16.69 -2.94
N THR A 168 36.91 -15.83 -3.94
CA THR A 168 37.62 -14.54 -3.92
C THR A 168 36.64 -13.40 -4.16
N ASN A 169 37.02 -12.18 -3.77
CA ASN A 169 36.20 -10.97 -3.91
C ASN A 169 34.79 -11.12 -3.32
N LEU A 170 34.67 -11.79 -2.15
CA LEU A 170 33.40 -11.87 -1.44
C LEU A 170 33.01 -10.47 -0.95
N SER A 171 31.97 -9.91 -1.54
CA SER A 171 31.36 -8.63 -1.19
C SER A 171 29.84 -8.78 -1.09
N TYR A 172 29.12 -7.72 -0.72
CA TYR A 172 27.66 -7.71 -0.75
C TYR A 172 27.10 -6.41 -1.34
N VAL A 173 25.89 -6.50 -1.87
CA VAL A 173 25.05 -5.40 -2.34
C VAL A 173 23.60 -5.63 -1.89
N ASP A 174 22.74 -4.62 -2.02
CA ASP A 174 21.31 -4.71 -1.73
C ASP A 174 20.98 -5.23 -0.30
N LEU A 175 21.71 -4.75 0.71
CA LEU A 175 21.46 -5.10 2.11
C LEU A 175 20.15 -4.47 2.60
N THR A 176 19.23 -5.31 3.11
CA THR A 176 17.96 -4.89 3.71
C THR A 176 17.85 -5.36 5.17
N SER A 177 16.69 -5.16 5.81
CA SER A 177 16.44 -5.67 7.17
C SER A 177 16.36 -7.20 7.23
N ASN A 178 16.01 -7.85 6.11
CA ASN A 178 15.71 -9.27 6.04
C ASN A 178 16.44 -10.04 4.93
N SER A 179 17.28 -9.38 4.14
CA SER A 179 18.02 -10.02 3.06
C SER A 179 19.34 -9.34 2.73
N VAL A 180 20.23 -10.07 2.07
CA VAL A 180 21.47 -9.53 1.51
C VAL A 180 21.88 -10.29 0.25
N LYS A 181 22.38 -9.58 -0.76
CA LYS A 181 22.96 -10.21 -1.95
C LYS A 181 24.48 -10.28 -1.85
N LEU A 182 25.04 -11.49 -1.75
CA LEU A 182 26.47 -11.77 -1.75
C LEU A 182 26.99 -11.85 -3.19
N LEU A 183 28.15 -11.28 -3.46
CA LEU A 183 28.86 -11.33 -4.74
C LEU A 183 30.23 -11.99 -4.49
N PHE A 184 30.62 -12.95 -5.33
CA PHE A 184 31.91 -13.64 -5.19
C PHE A 184 32.38 -14.27 -6.51
N PHE A 185 33.65 -14.63 -6.57
CA PHE A 185 34.31 -15.17 -7.75
C PHE A 185 35.09 -16.44 -7.42
N PHE A 186 35.08 -17.41 -8.34
CA PHE A 186 35.95 -18.58 -8.30
C PHE A 186 36.90 -18.56 -9.48
N ASN A 187 38.19 -18.69 -9.22
CA ASN A 187 39.18 -18.86 -10.26
C ASN A 187 39.38 -20.37 -10.49
N GLU A 188 38.64 -20.94 -11.43
CA GLU A 188 38.72 -22.37 -11.77
C GLU A 188 39.77 -22.67 -12.86
N THR A 189 40.56 -21.66 -13.26
CA THR A 189 41.58 -21.83 -14.29
C THR A 189 42.78 -22.62 -13.72
N ASN A 190 42.95 -23.86 -14.17
CA ASN A 190 44.02 -24.84 -13.84
C ASN A 190 43.74 -25.91 -12.75
N LEU A 191 42.49 -26.18 -12.36
CA LEU A 191 42.20 -27.29 -11.43
C LEU A 191 41.95 -28.63 -12.14
N ASP A 192 42.45 -29.73 -11.55
CA ASP A 192 42.14 -31.12 -11.95
C ASP A 192 40.60 -31.32 -12.03
N PRO A 193 40.06 -31.90 -13.12
CA PRO A 193 38.63 -32.20 -13.25
C PRO A 193 38.02 -32.95 -12.06
N ARG A 194 38.81 -33.76 -11.34
CA ARG A 194 38.36 -34.50 -10.13
C ARG A 194 38.29 -33.63 -8.87
N ARG A 195 38.86 -32.42 -8.90
CA ARG A 195 38.91 -31.46 -7.77
C ARG A 195 38.11 -30.19 -8.04
N GLN A 196 37.23 -30.22 -9.04
CA GLN A 196 36.33 -29.10 -9.30
C GLN A 196 35.26 -29.00 -8.23
N ILE A 197 34.96 -27.76 -7.81
CA ILE A 197 33.90 -27.47 -6.85
C ILE A 197 32.57 -27.78 -7.51
N GLN A 198 31.87 -28.80 -7.01
CA GLN A 198 30.55 -29.19 -7.52
C GLN A 198 29.42 -28.47 -6.80
N LYS A 199 29.69 -27.98 -5.58
CA LYS A 199 28.68 -27.34 -4.74
C LYS A 199 29.22 -26.17 -3.96
N LEU A 200 28.40 -25.15 -3.75
CA LEU A 200 28.68 -24.08 -2.78
C LEU A 200 27.80 -24.24 -1.54
N GLU A 201 28.37 -23.94 -0.38
CA GLU A 201 27.66 -23.86 0.88
C GLU A 201 27.91 -22.51 1.54
N VAL A 202 26.80 -21.85 1.92
CA VAL A 202 26.82 -20.60 2.69
C VAL A 202 26.34 -20.91 4.11
N HIS A 203 27.28 -20.87 5.05
CA HIS A 203 27.00 -20.97 6.48
C HIS A 203 26.96 -19.57 7.06
N TYR A 204 25.93 -19.22 7.82
CA TYR A 204 25.91 -17.92 8.47
C TYR A 204 25.40 -17.97 9.90
N GLU A 205 26.00 -17.12 10.72
CA GLU A 205 25.67 -16.93 12.12
C GLU A 205 25.34 -15.46 12.37
N GLY A 206 24.20 -15.23 13.01
CA GLY A 206 23.73 -13.91 13.41
C GLY A 206 23.78 -13.78 14.92
N ILE A 207 24.26 -12.65 15.43
CA ILE A 207 24.15 -12.29 16.84
C ILE A 207 23.30 -11.03 16.92
N GLN A 208 22.22 -11.13 17.69
CA GLN A 208 21.30 -10.01 17.93
C GLN A 208 21.31 -9.68 19.41
N ASN A 209 21.53 -8.41 19.74
CA ASN A 209 21.39 -7.89 21.10
C ASN A 209 20.25 -6.87 21.11
N TYR A 210 19.29 -7.04 22.00
CA TYR A 210 18.15 -6.14 22.13
C TYR A 210 17.62 -6.07 23.56
N VAL A 211 16.83 -5.05 23.86
CA VAL A 211 16.13 -4.91 25.14
C VAL A 211 14.69 -5.39 24.95
N ASP A 212 14.24 -6.34 25.75
CA ASP A 212 12.86 -6.83 25.69
C ASP A 212 11.85 -5.83 26.32
N GLY A 213 10.55 -6.08 26.16
CA GLY A 213 9.50 -5.18 26.69
C GLY A 213 9.47 -5.05 28.22
N LEU A 214 10.26 -5.86 28.95
CA LEU A 214 10.45 -5.79 30.40
C LEU A 214 11.70 -4.98 30.79
N GLY A 215 12.43 -4.43 29.81
CA GLY A 215 13.66 -3.68 30.05
C GLY A 215 14.90 -4.56 30.24
N THR A 216 14.83 -5.86 29.94
CA THR A 216 15.96 -6.80 30.11
C THR A 216 16.75 -6.92 28.81
N ILE A 217 18.08 -6.84 28.90
CA ILE A 217 18.96 -7.09 27.73
C ILE A 217 18.93 -8.58 27.40
N ARG A 218 18.56 -8.92 26.17
CA ARG A 218 18.55 -10.26 25.59
C ARG A 218 19.58 -10.33 24.46
N SER A 219 20.29 -11.45 24.41
CA SER A 219 21.17 -11.82 23.31
C SER A 219 20.66 -13.10 22.69
N THR A 220 20.39 -13.11 21.39
CA THR A 220 19.93 -14.28 20.65
C THR A 220 20.88 -14.56 19.50
N SER A 221 21.29 -15.82 19.38
CA SER A 221 22.07 -16.30 18.24
C SER A 221 21.14 -16.96 17.21
N HIS A 222 21.34 -16.60 15.96
CA HIS A 222 20.63 -17.15 14.82
C HIS A 222 21.64 -17.95 14.00
N HIS A 223 21.52 -19.27 14.00
CA HIS A 223 22.37 -20.13 13.18
C HIS A 223 21.50 -20.76 12.11
N ASN A 224 21.82 -20.50 10.84
CA ASN A 224 21.10 -21.12 9.73
C ASN A 224 22.07 -21.56 8.65
N LEU A 225 21.71 -22.63 7.97
CA LEU A 225 22.35 -23.11 6.76
C LEU A 225 21.46 -22.70 5.59
N ALA A 226 21.84 -21.70 4.80
CA ALA A 226 21.12 -21.40 3.56
C ALA A 226 21.69 -22.28 2.44
N GLY A 227 20.91 -23.28 2.02
CA GLY A 227 20.89 -23.87 0.68
C GLY A 227 22.19 -24.49 0.14
N LEU A 228 22.12 -25.80 -0.16
CA LEU A 228 23.03 -26.47 -1.09
C LEU A 228 22.86 -25.89 -2.51
N ILE A 229 23.89 -25.31 -3.12
CA ILE A 229 23.83 -24.88 -4.53
C ILE A 229 24.64 -25.85 -5.38
N SER A 230 23.99 -26.71 -6.16
CA SER A 230 24.67 -27.42 -7.26
C SER A 230 24.81 -26.45 -8.42
N ILE A 231 26.04 -26.20 -8.87
CA ILE A 231 26.32 -25.20 -9.90
C ILE A 231 26.90 -25.90 -11.14
N PRO A 232 26.35 -25.69 -12.35
CA PRO A 232 26.95 -26.17 -13.59
C PRO A 232 28.22 -25.37 -13.95
N PRO A 233 29.20 -26.00 -14.62
CA PRO A 233 30.54 -25.43 -14.80
C PRO A 233 30.55 -24.33 -15.88
N THR A 234 30.53 -23.05 -15.50
CA THR A 234 30.88 -21.93 -16.38
C THR A 234 31.50 -20.75 -15.60
N ALA A 235 32.43 -20.04 -16.26
CA ALA A 235 33.23 -18.96 -15.68
C ALA A 235 32.47 -17.62 -15.62
N GLY A 236 32.40 -16.99 -14.44
CA GLY A 236 31.78 -15.66 -14.25
C GLY A 236 31.60 -15.25 -12.78
N ALA A 237 31.30 -13.96 -12.55
CA ALA A 237 30.88 -13.42 -11.25
C ALA A 237 29.62 -14.14 -10.75
N ARG A 238 29.61 -14.62 -9.51
CA ARG A 238 28.46 -15.33 -8.93
C ARG A 238 27.76 -14.42 -7.92
N GLU A 239 26.43 -14.30 -8.02
CA GLU A 239 25.58 -13.58 -7.06
C GLU A 239 24.67 -14.55 -6.31
N TRP A 240 24.45 -14.30 -5.01
CA TRP A 240 23.57 -15.11 -4.18
C TRP A 240 22.76 -14.26 -3.20
N LEU A 241 21.43 -14.37 -3.25
CA LEU A 241 20.53 -13.68 -2.33
C LEU A 241 20.27 -14.56 -1.11
N VAL A 242 20.69 -14.11 0.08
CA VAL A 242 20.24 -14.72 1.34
C VAL A 242 19.04 -13.94 1.85
N THR A 243 17.91 -14.62 2.04
CA THR A 243 16.66 -14.06 2.59
C THR A 243 16.42 -14.57 4.01
N SER A 244 15.36 -14.06 4.66
CA SER A 244 14.95 -14.46 6.01
C SER A 244 15.99 -14.16 7.10
N LEU A 245 16.79 -13.11 6.90
CA LEU A 245 17.64 -12.55 7.95
C LEU A 245 16.77 -11.80 8.97
N VAL A 246 17.27 -11.72 10.20
CA VAL A 246 16.62 -11.01 11.29
C VAL A 246 17.08 -9.54 11.25
N PRO A 247 16.18 -8.55 11.39
CA PRO A 247 16.57 -7.14 11.47
C PRO A 247 17.48 -6.83 12.65
N ASN A 248 18.25 -5.74 12.58
CA ASN A 248 19.15 -5.32 13.67
C ASN A 248 20.08 -6.45 14.19
N THR A 249 20.55 -7.31 13.28
CA THR A 249 21.33 -8.50 13.64
C THR A 249 22.66 -8.47 12.89
N GLN A 250 23.75 -8.70 13.62
CA GLN A 250 25.07 -8.78 13.01
C GLN A 250 25.30 -10.20 12.52
N TYR A 251 25.40 -10.36 11.20
CA TYR A 251 25.64 -11.65 10.55
C TYR A 251 27.10 -11.81 10.10
N THR A 252 27.62 -13.00 10.28
CA THR A 252 28.86 -13.50 9.68
C THR A 252 28.50 -14.59 8.68
N PHE A 253 28.77 -14.37 7.39
CA PHE A 253 28.58 -15.33 6.31
C PHE A 253 29.92 -15.99 5.96
N ASN A 254 29.92 -17.32 5.86
CA ASN A 254 31.03 -18.16 5.47
C ASN A 254 30.64 -18.93 4.21
N LEU A 255 31.29 -18.61 3.09
CA LEU A 255 31.09 -19.27 1.81
C LEU A 255 32.22 -20.27 1.56
N SER A 256 31.90 -21.55 1.40
CA SER A 256 32.86 -22.60 1.04
C SER A 256 32.41 -23.36 -0.22
N GLY A 257 33.38 -23.86 -0.98
CA GLY A 257 33.14 -24.82 -2.06
C GLY A 257 33.31 -26.26 -1.57
N ALA A 258 32.49 -27.19 -2.06
CA ALA A 258 32.54 -28.61 -1.72
C ALA A 258 32.58 -29.47 -2.99
N ILE A 259 33.28 -30.60 -2.91
CA ILE A 259 33.26 -31.66 -3.93
C ILE A 259 32.25 -32.73 -3.47
N SER A 260 31.34 -33.19 -4.33
CA SER A 260 30.46 -34.33 -3.99
C SER A 260 31.19 -35.64 -4.28
N SER A 261 31.36 -36.48 -3.26
CA SER A 261 31.87 -37.86 -3.39
C SER A 261 30.71 -38.78 -3.75
N THR A 262 30.86 -39.58 -4.81
CA THR A 262 29.89 -40.59 -5.24
C THR A 262 29.98 -41.92 -4.50
N GLU A 263 30.79 -42.06 -3.45
CA GLU A 263 30.87 -43.33 -2.70
C GLU A 263 30.83 -43.12 -1.19
N GLN A 264 30.08 -44.02 -0.54
CA GLN A 264 29.78 -44.13 0.89
C GLN A 264 30.94 -43.70 1.81
N SER A 265 30.94 -42.47 2.30
CA SER A 265 31.63 -42.07 3.52
C SER A 265 31.12 -40.71 3.99
N SER A 266 30.98 -40.56 5.30
CA SER A 266 30.46 -39.40 6.04
C SER A 266 31.38 -38.18 6.05
N ILE A 267 32.28 -38.04 5.07
CA ILE A 267 33.33 -37.00 5.03
C ILE A 267 33.09 -36.09 3.83
N LYS A 268 32.78 -34.82 4.10
CA LYS A 268 32.68 -33.76 3.08
C LYS A 268 33.98 -32.97 3.06
N ILE A 269 34.60 -32.86 1.88
CA ILE A 269 35.82 -32.07 1.65
C ILE A 269 35.42 -30.67 1.17
N TYR A 270 35.90 -29.64 1.88
CA TYR A 270 35.58 -28.24 1.59
C TYR A 270 36.84 -27.42 1.26
N SER A 271 36.65 -26.37 0.45
CA SER A 271 37.62 -25.28 0.34
C SER A 271 37.62 -24.44 1.62
N LEU A 272 38.71 -23.72 1.85
CA LEU A 272 38.73 -22.69 2.89
C LEU A 272 37.58 -21.68 2.68
N PRO A 273 36.82 -21.32 3.74
CA PRO A 273 35.72 -20.39 3.59
C PRO A 273 36.21 -18.96 3.33
N ALA A 274 35.48 -18.23 2.49
CA ALA A 274 35.52 -16.77 2.45
C ALA A 274 34.47 -16.21 3.40
N THR A 275 34.86 -15.25 4.24
CA THR A 275 33.99 -14.73 5.30
C THR A 275 33.66 -13.25 5.06
N ILE A 276 32.40 -12.87 5.23
CA ILE A 276 31.98 -11.47 5.26
C ILE A 276 31.06 -11.21 6.45
N ARG A 277 31.25 -10.05 7.09
CA ARG A 277 30.44 -9.60 8.22
C ARG A 277 29.66 -8.37 7.84
N LEU A 278 28.39 -8.34 8.21
CA LEU A 278 27.49 -7.23 7.94
C LEU A 278 26.37 -7.20 8.98
N SER A 279 25.76 -6.03 9.18
CA SER A 279 24.62 -5.87 10.09
C SER A 279 23.39 -5.54 9.27
N THR A 280 22.34 -6.33 9.41
CA THR A 280 21.06 -6.03 8.74
C THR A 280 20.51 -4.69 9.17
N ASP A 281 19.78 -4.05 8.25
CA ASP A 281 19.11 -2.80 8.57
C ASP A 281 18.06 -2.99 9.66
N PHE A 282 17.70 -1.88 10.31
CA PHE A 282 16.58 -1.84 11.24
C PHE A 282 15.25 -2.03 10.50
N ASP A 283 14.25 -2.55 11.22
CA ASP A 283 12.89 -2.74 10.76
C ASP A 283 11.89 -2.19 11.78
N ALA A 284 10.62 -2.22 11.42
CA ALA A 284 9.50 -1.94 12.29
C ALA A 284 9.62 -2.60 13.68
N PRO A 285 9.43 -1.86 14.80
CA PRO A 285 9.41 -2.44 16.12
C PRO A 285 8.40 -3.60 16.26
N PRO A 286 8.69 -4.63 17.05
CA PRO A 286 7.74 -5.71 17.38
C PRO A 286 6.47 -5.20 18.08
N TYR A 287 5.45 -6.05 18.16
CA TYR A 287 4.17 -5.77 18.82
C TYR A 287 4.34 -5.18 20.24
N VAL A 288 3.67 -4.06 20.51
CA VAL A 288 3.63 -3.42 21.83
C VAL A 288 2.41 -3.91 22.58
N ASP A 289 2.59 -4.30 23.84
CA ASP A 289 1.47 -4.73 24.69
C ASP A 289 0.44 -3.61 24.86
N ARG A 290 -0.84 -3.98 24.78
CA ARG A 290 -1.96 -3.06 24.91
C ARG A 290 -1.91 -2.37 26.28
N PRO A 291 -2.22 -1.07 26.38
CA PRO A 291 -2.40 -0.42 27.67
C PRO A 291 -3.56 -1.06 28.43
N GLU A 292 -3.37 -1.34 29.71
CA GLU A 292 -4.39 -1.96 30.55
C GLU A 292 -4.88 -0.98 31.61
N GLN A 293 -6.19 -0.94 31.86
CA GLN A 293 -6.70 -0.16 32.98
C GLN A 293 -6.26 -0.82 34.29
N ASP A 294 -5.50 -0.12 35.12
CA ASP A 294 -5.08 -0.65 36.42
C ASP A 294 -6.27 -0.64 37.40
N ARG A 295 -6.93 -1.79 37.53
CA ARG A 295 -8.06 -2.01 38.43
C ARG A 295 -7.64 -2.22 39.88
N ARG A 296 -6.35 -2.28 40.23
CA ARG A 296 -5.91 -2.52 41.63
C ARG A 296 -5.94 -1.27 42.50
N ILE A 297 -5.97 -0.08 41.90
CA ILE A 297 -6.17 1.20 42.59
C ILE A 297 -7.61 1.30 43.19
N LEU A 298 -8.50 0.35 42.90
CA LEU A 298 -9.89 0.30 43.37
C LEU A 298 -10.12 -0.23 44.80
N THR A 299 -9.09 -0.62 45.56
CA THR A 299 -9.35 -1.23 46.87
C THR A 299 -8.39 -0.78 47.95
N LYS A 300 -8.84 0.19 48.75
CA LYS A 300 -8.73 0.19 50.22
C LYS A 300 -9.46 1.39 50.84
N THR A 301 -10.77 1.23 51.04
CA THR A 301 -11.49 1.79 52.20
C THR A 301 -12.87 1.13 52.31
N ASN A 302 -13.01 0.29 53.34
CA ASN A 302 -14.25 -0.15 54.00
C ASN A 302 -15.56 -0.11 53.19
N GLY A 303 -15.87 -1.20 52.48
CA GLY A 303 -17.25 -1.64 52.25
C GLY A 303 -18.17 -0.80 51.35
N LEU A 304 -17.69 0.28 50.72
CA LEU A 304 -18.40 1.03 49.69
C LEU A 304 -17.60 0.98 48.38
N SER A 305 -18.21 0.48 47.31
CA SER A 305 -17.64 0.55 45.96
C SER A 305 -17.61 2.01 45.50
N ILE A 306 -16.48 2.69 45.71
CA ILE A 306 -16.20 3.99 45.11
C ILE A 306 -15.62 3.75 43.72
N VAL A 307 -16.39 4.10 42.68
CA VAL A 307 -15.92 4.06 41.29
C VAL A 307 -15.02 5.29 41.03
N PRO A 308 -13.80 5.15 40.47
CA PRO A 308 -12.87 6.26 40.31
C PRO A 308 -13.33 7.24 39.24
N GLN A 309 -13.17 8.53 39.51
CA GLN A 309 -13.39 9.63 38.56
C GLN A 309 -12.26 9.80 37.52
N GLN A 310 -11.19 8.99 37.59
CA GLN A 310 -10.00 9.08 36.74
C GLN A 310 -9.60 7.70 36.20
N VAL A 311 -9.10 7.66 34.95
CA VAL A 311 -8.71 6.41 34.28
C VAL A 311 -7.20 6.26 34.36
N HIS A 312 -6.73 5.30 35.16
CA HIS A 312 -5.32 4.94 35.25
C HIS A 312 -4.99 3.87 34.21
N LEU A 313 -4.12 4.19 33.27
CA LEU A 313 -3.65 3.31 32.21
C LEU A 313 -2.23 2.84 32.52
N ARG A 314 -2.02 1.54 32.55
CA ARG A 314 -0.68 0.95 32.60
C ARG A 314 -0.09 0.95 31.20
N LEU A 315 1.08 1.53 31.02
CA LEU A 315 1.79 1.56 29.74
C LEU A 315 2.95 0.55 29.76
N HIS A 316 3.17 -0.12 28.63
CA HIS A 316 4.24 -1.12 28.48
C HIS A 316 5.27 -0.64 27.47
N ARG A 317 6.55 -0.93 27.74
CA ARG A 317 7.66 -0.64 26.81
C ARG A 317 7.67 -1.68 25.69
N ALA A 318 7.96 -1.24 24.48
CA ALA A 318 8.15 -2.12 23.34
C ALA A 318 9.57 -2.69 23.32
N SER A 319 9.74 -3.84 22.68
CA SER A 319 11.05 -4.48 22.50
C SER A 319 11.86 -3.77 21.43
N THR A 320 13.16 -3.57 21.64
CA THR A 320 14.08 -3.00 20.62
C THR A 320 14.63 -4.05 19.65
N LYS A 321 14.02 -5.25 19.61
CA LYS A 321 14.47 -6.39 18.80
C LYS A 321 14.69 -6.03 17.33
N ASN A 322 13.82 -5.24 16.72
CA ASN A 322 13.93 -4.88 15.31
C ASN A 322 14.66 -3.54 15.07
N GLY A 323 14.98 -2.79 16.13
CA GLY A 323 15.62 -1.46 16.06
C GLY A 323 15.33 -0.60 17.30
N PRO A 324 16.01 0.56 17.44
CA PRO A 324 15.79 1.50 18.55
C PRO A 324 14.41 2.17 18.47
N ILE A 325 13.85 2.58 19.62
CA ILE A 325 12.52 3.21 19.72
C ILE A 325 12.68 4.70 20.03
N ASP A 326 12.29 5.57 19.10
CA ASP A 326 12.46 7.01 19.31
C ASP A 326 11.38 7.63 20.24
N ARG A 327 10.07 7.34 20.06
CA ARG A 327 8.96 8.05 20.76
C ARG A 327 7.64 7.27 20.89
N TYR A 328 7.05 7.25 22.08
CA TYR A 328 5.70 6.75 22.37
C TYR A 328 4.65 7.86 22.34
N TYR A 329 3.46 7.56 21.80
CA TYR A 329 2.32 8.47 21.78
C TYR A 329 1.13 7.85 22.54
N VAL A 330 0.28 8.71 23.09
CA VAL A 330 -0.98 8.33 23.75
C VAL A 330 -2.07 9.14 23.06
N VAL A 331 -2.88 8.49 22.23
CA VAL A 331 -3.94 9.14 21.43
C VAL A 331 -5.31 8.73 21.97
N VAL A 332 -6.25 9.67 21.95
CA VAL A 332 -7.64 9.50 22.40
C VAL A 332 -8.54 9.71 21.21
N HIS A 333 -9.47 8.80 20.92
CA HIS A 333 -10.53 8.99 19.92
C HIS A 333 -11.87 9.19 20.65
N LEU A 334 -12.74 10.05 20.11
CA LEU A 334 -14.09 10.29 20.63
C LEU A 334 -15.10 9.67 19.66
N ILE A 335 -15.91 8.71 20.12
CA ILE A 335 -16.97 8.09 19.31
C ILE A 335 -18.29 8.34 20.02
N GLU A 336 -19.11 9.25 19.52
CA GLU A 336 -20.53 9.29 19.90
C GLU A 336 -21.45 9.45 18.69
N HIS A 337 -22.53 8.66 18.75
CA HIS A 337 -23.74 8.71 17.93
C HIS A 337 -24.42 10.08 18.02
N VAL A 338 -24.75 10.73 16.89
CA VAL A 338 -26.02 11.46 16.68
C VAL A 338 -26.26 11.64 15.16
N SER A 339 -27.47 11.30 14.70
CA SER A 339 -27.96 11.56 13.34
C SER A 339 -28.52 12.97 13.16
N TYR A 340 -28.36 13.51 11.94
CA TYR A 340 -29.15 14.58 11.27
C TYR A 340 -28.95 16.08 11.60
N ARG A 341 -28.69 16.80 10.49
CA ARG A 341 -28.97 18.22 10.12
C ARG A 341 -28.31 19.37 10.90
N SER A 342 -27.33 19.98 10.20
CA SER A 342 -27.02 21.41 10.09
C SER A 342 -27.12 22.29 11.34
N TYR A 343 -25.96 22.56 11.96
CA TYR A 343 -25.56 23.90 12.41
C TYR A 343 -24.03 23.96 12.59
N VAL A 344 -23.42 25.05 12.12
CA VAL A 344 -21.99 25.39 12.28
C VAL A 344 -21.86 26.36 13.46
N PRO A 345 -20.80 26.25 14.28
CA PRO A 345 -19.94 27.43 14.43
C PRO A 345 -18.44 27.12 14.23
N GLN A 346 -17.76 28.06 13.55
CA GLN A 346 -16.30 28.22 13.41
C GLN A 346 -15.62 28.34 14.80
N GLU A 347 -14.33 28.11 15.05
CA GLU A 347 -13.13 27.83 14.25
C GLU A 347 -12.11 27.11 15.17
N GLY A 348 -11.25 26.26 14.58
CA GLY A 348 -10.05 25.73 15.26
C GLY A 348 -10.09 24.26 15.71
N ARG A 349 -10.44 23.34 14.78
CA ARG A 349 -10.30 21.86 14.84
C ARG A 349 -10.43 21.20 16.23
N ARG A 350 -11.58 20.57 16.49
CA ARG A 350 -11.60 19.33 17.28
C ARG A 350 -11.76 18.15 16.34
N GLU A 351 -10.62 17.58 16.01
CA GLU A 351 -10.52 16.24 15.41
C GLU A 351 -11.28 15.25 16.32
N CYS A 352 -11.86 14.20 15.73
CA CYS A 352 -12.44 13.06 16.46
C CYS A 352 -11.37 12.25 17.24
N CYS A 353 -10.18 12.83 17.42
CA CYS A 353 -9.09 12.37 18.26
C CYS A 353 -8.21 13.53 18.75
N TYR A 354 -7.50 13.36 19.87
CA TYR A 354 -6.41 14.24 20.30
C TYR A 354 -5.28 13.42 20.94
N THR A 355 -4.06 13.94 20.91
CA THR A 355 -2.91 13.31 21.60
C THR A 355 -2.88 13.78 23.05
N ALA A 356 -3.04 12.85 23.98
CA ALA A 356 -3.02 13.08 25.42
C ALA A 356 -1.60 13.09 26.02
N GLY A 357 -0.63 12.45 25.36
CA GLY A 357 0.75 12.36 25.87
C GLY A 357 1.76 11.93 24.83
N VAL A 358 3.00 12.43 24.91
CA VAL A 358 4.16 11.98 24.11
C VAL A 358 5.36 11.76 25.03
N PHE A 359 6.06 10.63 24.89
CA PHE A 359 7.16 10.23 25.76
C PHE A 359 8.33 9.62 24.97
N ASN A 360 9.58 9.93 25.33
CA ASN A 360 10.75 9.22 24.82
C ASN A 360 10.94 7.87 25.53
N GLU A 361 11.82 6.99 25.02
CA GLU A 361 12.07 5.64 25.59
C GLU A 361 12.34 5.64 27.10
N SER A 362 13.14 6.59 27.59
CA SER A 362 13.49 6.71 29.00
C SER A 362 12.39 7.34 29.87
N GLN A 363 11.40 7.98 29.26
CA GLN A 363 10.42 8.86 29.92
C GLN A 363 8.99 8.31 29.91
N LEU A 364 8.75 7.12 29.32
CA LEU A 364 7.44 6.47 29.36
C LEU A 364 7.09 6.08 30.81
N PRO A 365 6.00 6.62 31.40
CA PRO A 365 5.59 6.26 32.75
C PRO A 365 4.88 4.90 32.76
N ASP A 366 5.10 4.11 33.80
CA ASP A 366 4.42 2.82 33.98
C ASP A 366 2.90 2.98 34.16
N ILE A 367 2.47 4.11 34.74
CA ILE A 367 1.05 4.47 34.93
C ILE A 367 0.81 5.89 34.41
N PHE A 368 -0.10 6.02 33.44
CA PHE A 368 -0.56 7.27 32.85
C PHE A 368 -2.02 7.55 33.25
N VAL A 369 -2.30 8.74 33.79
CA VAL A 369 -3.65 9.14 34.20
C VAL A 369 -4.31 9.87 33.03
N LEU A 370 -5.34 9.29 32.44
CA LEU A 370 -6.02 9.87 31.28
C LEU A 370 -7.08 10.89 31.71
N GLY A 371 -7.05 12.08 31.09
CA GLY A 371 -7.99 13.18 31.33
C GLY A 371 -7.69 14.07 32.54
N ASP A 372 -6.44 14.08 33.01
CA ASP A 372 -6.01 14.83 34.21
C ASP A 372 -5.65 16.30 33.94
N GLY A 373 -5.74 16.76 32.68
CA GLY A 373 -5.46 18.14 32.28
C GLY A 373 -3.97 18.51 32.24
N LYS A 374 -3.06 17.56 32.44
CA LYS A 374 -1.62 17.85 32.37
C LYS A 374 -1.11 17.97 30.95
N GLU A 375 -0.12 18.84 30.77
CA GLU A 375 0.57 19.04 29.50
C GLU A 375 1.82 18.18 29.40
N THR A 376 2.06 17.60 28.22
CA THR A 376 3.34 16.96 27.86
C THR A 376 3.98 17.74 26.71
N ARG A 377 5.31 17.89 26.72
CA ARG A 377 6.04 18.64 25.71
C ARG A 377 6.98 17.72 24.94
N ASP A 378 7.03 17.91 23.63
CA ASP A 378 8.03 17.27 22.79
C ASP A 378 9.40 17.93 22.99
N TRP A 379 10.44 17.15 23.29
CA TRP A 379 11.81 17.67 23.41
C TRP A 379 12.47 17.67 22.03
N GLU A 380 12.25 18.73 21.25
CA GLU A 380 13.10 19.09 20.12
C GLU A 380 13.80 20.43 20.41
N PRO A 381 15.07 20.61 20.02
CA PRO A 381 15.83 21.80 20.39
C PRO A 381 15.31 23.11 19.77
N PHE A 382 14.39 23.05 18.80
CA PHE A 382 13.99 24.25 18.04
C PHE A 382 12.48 24.55 17.93
N HIS A 383 11.53 23.62 18.14
CA HIS A 383 10.09 23.95 18.21
C HIS A 383 9.27 22.81 18.87
N GLY A 384 9.37 22.64 20.20
CA GLY A 384 8.59 21.63 20.93
C GLY A 384 7.09 21.91 20.89
N ARG A 385 6.28 20.99 20.34
CA ARG A 385 4.81 21.04 20.43
C ARG A 385 4.34 20.64 21.83
N VAL A 386 3.31 21.30 22.33
CA VAL A 386 2.68 21.00 23.63
C VAL A 386 1.39 20.20 23.38
N TYR A 387 1.24 19.06 24.05
CA TYR A 387 0.06 18.20 23.97
C TYR A 387 -0.68 18.22 25.31
N ASN A 388 -2.01 18.41 25.27
CA ASN A 388 -2.83 18.61 26.46
C ASN A 388 -3.74 17.39 26.71
N ASN A 389 -3.60 16.77 27.89
CA ASN A 389 -4.42 15.65 28.34
C ASN A 389 -5.83 16.10 28.77
N SER A 390 -6.65 16.49 27.80
CA SER A 390 -8.00 17.04 28.04
C SER A 390 -8.93 16.05 28.78
N PRO A 391 -9.89 16.52 29.62
CA PRO A 391 -10.85 15.65 30.31
C PRO A 391 -11.70 14.81 29.34
N VAL A 392 -11.98 13.55 29.67
CA VAL A 392 -12.72 12.60 28.80
C VAL A 392 -14.15 12.37 29.32
N SER A 393 -15.16 12.38 28.44
CA SER A 393 -16.56 12.11 28.78
C SER A 393 -16.89 10.61 28.83
N ASN A 394 -18.00 10.28 29.50
CA ASN A 394 -18.47 8.90 29.62
C ASN A 394 -18.88 8.32 28.25
N GLY A 395 -18.48 7.08 27.93
CA GLY A 395 -18.79 6.42 26.65
C GLY A 395 -17.73 6.58 25.54
N CYS A 396 -16.65 7.34 25.76
CA CYS A 396 -15.59 7.53 24.78
C CYS A 396 -14.78 6.24 24.51
N LYS A 397 -14.59 5.89 23.22
CA LYS A 397 -13.67 4.82 22.81
C LYS A 397 -12.28 5.38 22.49
N VAL A 398 -11.36 5.23 23.44
CA VAL A 398 -9.98 5.71 23.35
C VAL A 398 -9.15 4.70 22.54
N LYS A 399 -8.51 5.13 21.46
CA LYS A 399 -7.56 4.29 20.70
C LYS A 399 -6.13 4.76 20.96
N LEU A 400 -5.43 4.01 21.80
CA LEU A 400 -4.07 4.27 22.23
C LEU A 400 -3.10 3.75 21.16
N VAL A 401 -2.10 4.56 20.78
CA VAL A 401 -1.16 4.24 19.70
C VAL A 401 0.25 4.62 20.14
N SER A 402 1.05 3.64 20.56
CA SER A 402 2.50 3.82 20.71
C SER A 402 3.18 3.74 19.34
N TRP A 403 4.16 4.61 19.10
CA TRP A 403 5.04 4.52 17.93
C TRP A 403 6.46 4.14 18.37
N GLY A 404 7.24 3.63 17.43
CA GLY A 404 8.70 3.76 17.47
C GLY A 404 9.08 4.37 16.13
N PHE A 405 9.51 5.63 16.15
CA PHE A 405 9.99 6.31 14.96
C PHE A 405 11.46 5.93 14.74
N ASN A 406 11.92 5.90 13.48
CA ASN A 406 13.34 5.74 13.14
C ASN A 406 13.69 6.73 12.03
N ARG A 407 14.43 7.79 12.39
CA ARG A 407 14.67 8.98 11.56
C ARG A 407 15.43 8.74 10.24
N LYS A 408 16.01 7.56 9.99
CA LYS A 408 16.85 7.30 8.81
C LYS A 408 16.13 6.72 7.58
N LYS A 409 14.87 6.23 7.67
CA LYS A 409 14.14 5.61 6.54
C LYS A 409 12.67 6.03 6.35
N GLU A 410 12.14 6.95 7.15
CA GLU A 410 10.73 7.41 7.06
C GLU A 410 9.65 6.29 7.09
N ASN A 411 9.94 5.12 7.67
CA ASN A 411 8.97 4.02 7.77
C ASN A 411 8.19 4.04 9.11
N LEU A 412 6.86 3.91 9.04
CA LEU A 412 5.94 3.82 10.18
C LEU A 412 5.42 2.39 10.36
N THR A 413 5.47 1.87 11.59
CA THR A 413 4.57 0.80 12.04
C THR A 413 3.69 1.24 13.18
N THR A 414 2.41 0.86 13.10
CA THR A 414 1.39 1.20 14.09
C THR A 414 0.86 -0.08 14.72
N SER A 415 0.87 -0.15 16.06
CA SER A 415 -0.03 -1.01 16.81
C SER A 415 -1.03 -0.12 17.53
N SER A 416 -2.31 -0.45 17.43
CA SER A 416 -3.37 0.32 18.08
C SER A 416 -4.31 -0.58 18.86
N SER A 417 -4.62 -0.21 20.09
CA SER A 417 -5.65 -0.87 20.90
C SER A 417 -6.79 0.10 21.20
N THR A 418 -8.04 -0.32 20.96
CA THR A 418 -9.24 0.43 21.31
C THR A 418 -9.73 0.01 22.69
N ILE A 419 -9.81 0.95 23.64
CA ILE A 419 -10.39 0.76 24.97
C ILE A 419 -11.68 1.58 25.05
N GLN A 420 -12.79 0.94 25.39
CA GLN A 420 -14.04 1.63 25.69
C GLN A 420 -14.06 2.02 27.17
N LEU A 421 -14.12 3.32 27.44
CA LEU A 421 -14.19 3.82 28.82
C LEU A 421 -15.62 3.74 29.34
N ASN A 422 -15.80 3.00 30.44
CA ASN A 422 -17.04 3.02 31.22
C ASN A 422 -16.82 3.94 32.42
N LEU A 423 -17.11 5.23 32.27
CA LEU A 423 -17.23 6.16 33.40
C LEU A 423 -18.69 6.11 33.91
N LEU A 424 -18.98 6.66 35.08
CA LEU A 424 -20.37 7.01 35.43
C LEU A 424 -20.57 8.48 35.08
N PRO A 425 -21.75 8.89 34.59
CA PRO A 425 -22.02 10.30 34.37
C PRO A 425 -21.87 11.05 35.70
N LYS A 426 -21.13 12.17 35.69
CA LYS A 426 -21.15 13.12 36.82
C LYS A 426 -22.61 13.49 37.05
N LEU A 427 -23.11 13.27 38.27
CA LEU A 427 -24.19 14.08 38.81
C LEU A 427 -23.73 15.53 38.67
N VAL A 428 -24.23 16.21 37.65
CA VAL A 428 -24.07 17.66 37.51
C VAL A 428 -24.80 18.25 38.72
N GLN A 429 -24.05 18.61 39.76
CA GLN A 429 -24.49 19.66 40.66
C GLN A 429 -24.56 20.93 39.81
N THR A 430 -25.78 21.29 39.43
CA THR A 430 -26.12 22.52 38.75
C THR A 430 -25.72 23.72 39.62
N GLN A 431 -24.53 24.26 39.42
CA GLN A 431 -24.21 25.67 39.75
C GLN A 431 -24.84 26.64 38.73
N ASN A 432 -26.06 26.35 38.30
CA ASN A 432 -26.93 27.25 37.52
C ASN A 432 -28.38 27.19 38.03
N GLN A 433 -28.59 26.80 39.29
CA GLN A 433 -29.89 26.95 39.95
C GLN A 433 -30.06 28.34 40.58
N GLU A 434 -29.01 29.00 41.07
CA GLU A 434 -29.17 30.33 41.70
C GLU A 434 -29.58 31.43 40.72
N THR A 435 -29.06 31.46 39.50
CA THR A 435 -29.44 32.47 38.49
C THR A 435 -30.84 32.24 37.95
N PHE A 436 -31.25 30.99 37.74
CA PHE A 436 -32.59 30.66 37.25
C PHE A 436 -33.67 30.87 38.32
N TYR A 437 -33.41 30.51 39.59
CA TYR A 437 -34.33 30.81 40.69
C TYR A 437 -34.44 32.31 40.97
N ASN A 438 -33.35 33.08 40.88
CA ASN A 438 -33.40 34.53 41.04
C ASN A 438 -34.19 35.20 39.89
N LEU A 439 -34.04 34.75 38.65
CA LEU A 439 -34.85 35.23 37.52
C LEU A 439 -36.32 34.83 37.63
N LEU A 440 -36.62 33.60 38.08
CA LEU A 440 -37.99 33.15 38.37
C LEU A 440 -38.63 33.91 39.54
N TRP A 441 -37.86 34.25 40.57
CA TRP A 441 -38.33 35.08 41.68
C TRP A 441 -38.60 36.51 41.24
N ILE A 442 -37.73 37.10 40.41
CA ILE A 442 -37.93 38.44 39.84
C ILE A 442 -39.13 38.45 38.90
N PHE A 443 -39.27 37.46 38.01
CA PHE A 443 -40.46 37.31 37.17
C PHE A 443 -41.72 37.08 38.00
N GLY A 444 -41.65 36.30 39.08
CA GLY A 444 -42.73 36.10 40.03
C GLY A 444 -43.15 37.40 40.73
N ILE A 445 -42.20 38.23 41.18
CA ILE A 445 -42.47 39.55 41.76
C ILE A 445 -43.09 40.47 40.71
N ILE A 446 -42.57 40.50 39.47
CA ILE A 446 -43.10 41.36 38.40
C ILE A 446 -44.54 40.94 38.05
N VAL A 447 -44.81 39.64 37.92
CA VAL A 447 -46.16 39.11 37.68
C VAL A 447 -47.07 39.42 38.86
N LEU A 448 -46.60 39.29 40.11
CA LEU A 448 -47.37 39.63 41.30
C LEU A 448 -47.70 41.13 41.37
N ILE A 449 -46.75 42.01 41.07
CA ILE A 449 -46.98 43.46 40.98
C ILE A 449 -47.97 43.75 39.85
N PHE A 450 -47.85 43.10 38.70
CA PHE A 450 -48.77 43.30 37.58
C PHE A 450 -50.19 42.84 37.96
N VAL A 451 -50.33 41.70 38.65
CA VAL A 451 -51.62 41.22 39.17
C VAL A 451 -52.18 42.16 40.23
N ILE A 452 -51.36 42.68 41.15
CA ILE A 452 -51.81 43.65 42.16
C ILE A 452 -52.26 44.96 41.49
N VAL A 453 -51.51 45.48 40.53
CA VAL A 453 -51.90 46.66 39.75
C VAL A 453 -53.19 46.39 38.96
N LEU A 454 -53.32 45.21 38.34
CA LEU A 454 -54.53 44.81 37.62
C LEU A 454 -55.72 44.67 38.58
N VAL A 455 -55.54 44.13 39.78
CA VAL A 455 -56.57 44.03 40.83
C VAL A 455 -56.92 45.41 41.37
N ILE A 456 -55.97 46.32 41.54
CA ILE A 456 -56.23 47.72 41.93
C ILE A 456 -56.98 48.45 40.82
N ILE A 457 -56.62 48.24 39.55
CA ILE A 457 -57.35 48.79 38.40
C ILE A 457 -58.76 48.19 38.34
N ILE A 458 -58.92 46.88 38.49
CA ILE A 458 -60.23 46.21 38.54
C ILE A 458 -61.03 46.68 39.76
N PHE A 459 -60.39 46.94 40.90
CA PHE A 459 -61.02 47.46 42.11
C PHE A 459 -61.42 48.93 41.93
N ILE A 460 -60.62 49.76 41.27
CA ILE A 460 -60.99 51.14 40.91
C ILE A 460 -62.13 51.13 39.87
N LEU A 461 -62.08 50.24 38.88
CA LEU A 461 -63.13 50.06 37.88
C LEU A 461 -64.41 49.46 38.46
N LYS A 462 -64.33 48.58 39.48
CA LYS A 462 -65.47 48.05 40.23
C LYS A 462 -66.00 49.07 41.24
N TYR A 463 -65.15 49.78 41.97
CA TYR A 463 -65.50 50.85 42.93
C TYR A 463 -66.22 52.02 42.23
N ASN A 464 -65.79 52.34 40.99
CA ASN A 464 -66.46 53.33 40.14
C ASN A 464 -67.72 52.78 39.43
N ARG A 465 -67.93 51.45 39.38
CA ARG A 465 -69.15 50.80 38.86
C ARG A 465 -70.16 50.40 39.94
N THR A 466 -69.77 50.31 41.21
CA THR A 466 -70.66 50.00 42.36
C THR A 466 -71.43 51.19 42.93
N LYS A 467 -71.55 52.30 42.17
CA LYS A 467 -72.49 53.40 42.47
C LYS A 467 -73.77 53.39 41.63
N LYS A 468 -74.07 52.34 40.86
CA LYS A 468 -75.37 52.21 40.16
C LYS A 468 -75.93 50.78 40.20
N LYS A 469 -77.04 50.65 40.95
CA LYS A 469 -78.19 49.70 40.84
C LYS A 469 -77.87 48.20 40.90
N SER A 470 -78.24 47.49 41.97
CA SER A 470 -79.59 47.04 42.41
C SER A 470 -80.11 45.80 41.69
N SER A 471 -80.27 44.77 42.53
CA SER A 471 -81.34 43.74 42.59
C SER A 471 -81.37 42.54 41.63
N THR A 472 -81.59 41.39 42.30
CA THR A 472 -82.29 40.14 41.95
C THR A 472 -81.50 38.92 41.42
N LEU A 473 -81.37 37.96 42.36
CA LEU A 473 -81.13 36.49 42.37
C LEU A 473 -82.15 35.69 41.49
N PRO A 474 -82.07 34.34 41.32
CA PRO A 474 -81.51 33.36 42.25
C PRO A 474 -80.82 32.14 41.55
N PRO A 475 -80.61 30.98 42.22
CA PRO A 475 -79.27 30.46 42.46
C PRO A 475 -78.98 29.18 41.66
N GLU A 476 -77.71 28.87 41.39
CA GLU A 476 -77.29 27.47 41.47
C GLU A 476 -75.77 27.30 41.43
N CYS A 477 -75.37 26.30 42.23
CA CYS A 477 -74.28 25.38 42.01
C CYS A 477 -72.87 25.93 41.98
N VAL A 478 -72.22 25.91 43.15
CA VAL A 478 -70.95 25.20 43.35
C VAL A 478 -70.67 25.07 44.86
N PRO A 479 -69.59 24.42 45.30
CA PRO A 479 -69.40 22.98 45.52
C PRO A 479 -68.97 22.80 47.00
N PHE A 480 -68.37 21.69 47.41
CA PHE A 480 -66.93 21.58 47.69
C PHE A 480 -66.89 20.53 48.81
N ASP A 481 -66.10 19.47 48.70
CA ASP A 481 -64.87 19.35 49.50
C ASP A 481 -64.29 17.94 49.48
N LEU A 482 -62.98 17.94 49.67
CA LEU A 482 -62.00 16.89 49.94
C LEU A 482 -62.51 15.59 50.58
N THR A 483 -62.01 14.45 50.09
CA THR A 483 -61.19 13.46 50.84
C THR A 483 -60.84 12.23 49.98
N PRO A 484 -59.78 11.46 50.35
CA PRO A 484 -59.25 10.35 49.56
C PRO A 484 -60.00 9.04 49.83
N LYS A 485 -60.13 8.17 48.81
CA LYS A 485 -60.39 6.72 48.99
C LYS A 485 -60.11 5.91 47.73
N VAL A 486 -59.25 4.91 47.94
CA VAL A 486 -59.12 3.60 47.29
C VAL A 486 -60.33 3.18 46.45
N LEU A 487 -60.07 2.65 45.24
CA LEU A 487 -60.75 1.47 44.66
C LEU A 487 -59.90 0.89 43.52
N THR A 488 -59.27 -0.24 43.84
CA THR A 488 -59.14 -1.47 43.05
C THR A 488 -59.34 -1.39 41.53
N MET A 489 -58.39 -1.95 40.77
CA MET A 489 -58.60 -3.24 40.13
C MET A 489 -57.31 -3.79 39.54
N GLU A 490 -57.04 -5.03 39.90
CA GLU A 490 -55.99 -5.88 39.36
C GLU A 490 -56.20 -6.12 37.85
N MET A 491 -55.09 -6.12 37.10
CA MET A 491 -54.89 -7.12 36.06
C MET A 491 -53.41 -7.44 35.96
N GLN A 492 -53.08 -8.67 36.35
CA GLN A 492 -51.75 -9.26 36.37
C GLN A 492 -51.12 -9.29 34.97
N MET A 493 -49.87 -8.83 34.89
CA MET A 493 -48.93 -9.23 33.85
C MET A 493 -48.02 -10.35 34.39
N PRO A 494 -47.79 -11.43 33.62
CA PRO A 494 -46.74 -12.39 33.93
C PRO A 494 -45.38 -11.88 33.41
N ILE A 495 -44.51 -11.58 34.37
CA ILE A 495 -43.06 -11.87 34.48
C ILE A 495 -42.37 -12.33 33.18
N ILE A 496 -41.41 -11.52 32.69
CA ILE A 496 -40.30 -11.97 31.83
C ILE A 496 -39.00 -11.78 32.63
N PRO A 497 -38.13 -12.80 32.77
CA PRO A 497 -36.85 -12.65 33.45
C PRO A 497 -35.88 -11.80 32.63
N SER A 498 -35.17 -10.95 33.36
CA SER A 498 -34.08 -10.10 32.92
C SER A 498 -32.83 -10.87 32.44
N THR A 499 -32.02 -10.14 31.67
CA THR A 499 -30.56 -10.30 31.39
C THR A 499 -30.13 -11.02 30.12
N VAL A 500 -29.88 -10.26 29.04
CA VAL A 500 -28.64 -10.33 28.24
C VAL A 500 -28.30 -8.92 27.73
N SER A 501 -27.07 -8.47 28.00
CA SER A 501 -26.49 -7.18 27.62
C SER A 501 -25.95 -7.19 26.18
N PRO A 502 -25.90 -6.06 25.45
CA PRO A 502 -25.49 -6.03 24.05
C PRO A 502 -23.96 -5.94 23.89
N THR A 503 -23.35 -6.89 23.16
CA THR A 503 -21.94 -6.86 22.72
C THR A 503 -21.81 -6.67 21.20
N SER A 504 -20.85 -5.82 20.83
CA SER A 504 -20.10 -5.69 19.55
C SER A 504 -20.80 -5.91 18.20
N SER A 505 -21.00 -4.82 17.46
CA SER A 505 -21.47 -4.76 16.06
C SER A 505 -20.41 -5.09 15.00
N ASN A 506 -19.65 -6.19 15.15
CA ASN A 506 -18.72 -6.69 14.12
C ASN A 506 -18.66 -8.24 14.08
N GLU A 507 -19.68 -8.91 14.62
CA GLU A 507 -19.83 -10.35 14.41
C GLU A 507 -20.47 -10.63 13.06
N HIS A 508 -19.90 -11.60 12.34
CA HIS A 508 -20.39 -12.08 11.05
C HIS A 508 -21.88 -12.42 11.13
N VAL A 509 -22.65 -12.08 10.09
CA VAL A 509 -24.10 -12.33 10.02
C VAL A 509 -24.44 -13.80 10.29
N GLU A 510 -23.61 -14.75 9.82
CA GLU A 510 -23.74 -16.19 10.15
C GLU A 510 -23.42 -16.52 11.60
N LEU A 511 -22.45 -15.87 12.25
CA LEU A 511 -22.18 -16.05 13.68
C LEU A 511 -23.34 -15.51 14.51
N ARG A 512 -23.91 -14.37 14.09
CA ARG A 512 -25.12 -13.80 14.67
C ARG A 512 -26.31 -14.74 14.49
N ARG A 513 -26.47 -15.33 13.30
CA ARG A 513 -27.52 -16.33 13.00
C ARG A 513 -27.35 -17.61 13.82
N ASN A 514 -26.14 -18.15 13.94
CA ASN A 514 -25.85 -19.34 14.73
C ASN A 514 -26.00 -19.10 16.25
N GLN A 515 -25.67 -17.89 16.73
CA GLN A 515 -25.95 -17.47 18.11
C GLN A 515 -27.45 -17.30 18.36
N ILE A 516 -28.22 -16.76 17.40
CA ILE A 516 -29.68 -16.60 17.50
C ILE A 516 -30.38 -17.97 17.46
N VAL A 517 -29.97 -18.88 16.57
CA VAL A 517 -30.57 -20.23 16.46
C VAL A 517 -30.32 -21.07 17.71
N ASN A 518 -29.13 -20.97 18.32
CA ASN A 518 -28.82 -21.69 19.56
C ASN A 518 -29.51 -21.09 20.80
N THR A 519 -29.92 -19.81 20.77
CA THR A 519 -30.56 -19.14 21.93
C THR A 519 -32.09 -19.30 21.94
N TYR A 520 -32.73 -19.60 20.80
CA TYR A 520 -34.19 -19.57 20.66
C TYR A 520 -34.83 -20.90 20.21
N SER A 521 -34.29 -22.03 20.64
CA SER A 521 -34.88 -23.35 20.34
C SER A 521 -36.22 -23.65 21.06
N ASN A 522 -36.93 -22.65 21.60
CA ASN A 522 -38.15 -22.84 22.40
C ASN A 522 -39.32 -21.85 22.13
N ASN A 523 -39.31 -21.05 21.06
CA ASN A 523 -40.43 -20.14 20.77
C ASN A 523 -40.91 -20.21 19.30
N ASN A 524 -42.04 -20.90 19.08
CA ASN A 524 -42.63 -21.15 17.76
C ASN A 524 -43.23 -19.90 17.07
N ASN A 525 -43.39 -18.78 17.77
CA ASN A 525 -44.08 -17.58 17.25
C ASN A 525 -43.15 -16.55 16.57
N ILE A 526 -41.83 -16.64 16.73
CA ILE A 526 -40.86 -15.77 16.01
C ILE A 526 -40.51 -16.39 14.65
N HIS A 527 -40.61 -17.72 14.54
CA HIS A 527 -40.29 -18.44 13.32
C HIS A 527 -41.28 -18.15 12.18
N THR A 528 -42.52 -17.77 12.50
CA THR A 528 -43.58 -17.41 11.55
C THR A 528 -43.38 -16.02 10.92
N HIS A 529 -43.02 -14.99 11.70
CA HIS A 529 -42.77 -13.66 11.13
C HIS A 529 -41.47 -13.57 10.32
N ILE A 530 -40.44 -14.34 10.70
CA ILE A 530 -39.21 -14.46 9.90
C ILE A 530 -39.49 -15.24 8.60
N LYS A 531 -40.34 -16.28 8.63
CA LYS A 531 -40.77 -16.98 7.41
C LYS A 531 -41.63 -16.12 6.47
N GLU A 532 -42.42 -15.19 7.00
CA GLU A 532 -43.19 -14.23 6.18
C GLU A 532 -42.30 -13.22 5.45
N VAL A 533 -41.20 -12.77 6.05
CA VAL A 533 -40.23 -11.88 5.39
C VAL A 533 -39.32 -12.64 4.41
N ILE A 534 -39.03 -13.92 4.68
CA ILE A 534 -38.28 -14.83 3.78
C ILE A 534 -39.12 -15.27 2.56
N SER A 535 -40.43 -14.97 2.53
CA SER A 535 -41.33 -15.31 1.41
C SER A 535 -41.18 -14.40 0.18
N THR A 536 -40.24 -13.45 0.14
CA THR A 536 -40.02 -12.63 -1.06
C THR A 536 -39.27 -13.42 -2.11
N THR A 537 -39.98 -13.89 -3.14
CA THR A 537 -39.36 -14.47 -4.34
C THR A 537 -38.61 -13.38 -5.12
N HIS A 538 -37.28 -13.35 -5.01
CA HIS A 538 -36.43 -12.48 -5.82
C HIS A 538 -36.37 -13.03 -7.25
N SER A 539 -37.26 -12.54 -8.12
CA SER A 539 -37.33 -12.96 -9.53
C SER A 539 -36.32 -12.20 -10.39
N PRO A 540 -35.86 -12.77 -11.52
CA PRO A 540 -35.03 -12.06 -12.48
C PRO A 540 -35.66 -10.74 -12.94
N ILE A 541 -34.84 -9.70 -13.03
CA ILE A 541 -35.23 -8.32 -13.36
C ILE A 541 -35.00 -8.07 -14.85
N HIS A 542 -35.99 -7.53 -15.57
CA HIS A 542 -35.81 -7.15 -16.97
C HIS A 542 -34.88 -5.94 -17.10
N ILE A 543 -34.04 -5.89 -18.15
CA ILE A 543 -33.03 -4.82 -18.31
C ILE A 543 -33.63 -3.42 -18.37
N ASP A 544 -34.83 -3.27 -18.94
CA ASP A 544 -35.52 -1.98 -19.07
C ASP A 544 -36.00 -1.44 -17.72
N GLU A 545 -36.23 -2.32 -16.74
CA GLU A 545 -36.67 -1.98 -15.38
C GLU A 545 -35.48 -1.89 -14.40
N PHE A 546 -34.28 -2.25 -14.84
CA PHE A 546 -33.13 -2.46 -13.95
C PHE A 546 -32.69 -1.16 -13.25
N THR A 547 -32.65 -0.04 -13.98
CA THR A 547 -32.30 1.26 -13.38
C THR A 547 -33.32 1.69 -12.32
N GLU A 548 -34.62 1.54 -12.59
CA GLU A 548 -35.65 1.88 -11.60
C GLU A 548 -35.59 0.94 -10.39
N HIS A 549 -35.36 -0.36 -10.62
CA HIS A 549 -35.17 -1.33 -9.55
C HIS A 549 -33.99 -0.95 -8.65
N LEU A 550 -32.85 -0.57 -9.23
CA LEU A 550 -31.68 -0.12 -8.49
C LEU A 550 -31.99 1.09 -7.59
N GLU A 551 -32.66 2.12 -8.13
CA GLU A 551 -33.04 3.30 -7.34
C GLU A 551 -34.01 2.94 -6.19
N ARG A 552 -34.93 2.00 -6.42
CA ARG A 552 -35.82 1.49 -5.37
C ARG A 552 -35.06 0.76 -4.25
N LEU A 553 -33.98 0.04 -4.58
CA LEU A 553 -33.15 -0.64 -3.57
C LEU A 553 -32.27 0.36 -2.79
N LYS A 554 -31.76 1.40 -3.44
CA LYS A 554 -30.97 2.49 -2.81
C LYS A 554 -31.79 3.38 -1.88
N ALA A 555 -33.10 3.45 -2.09
CA ALA A 555 -33.99 4.28 -1.29
C ALA A 555 -33.89 3.97 0.22
N ALA A 556 -34.20 4.99 1.04
CA ALA A 556 -34.16 4.90 2.50
C ALA A 556 -32.81 4.37 3.05
N ASP A 557 -31.70 4.95 2.56
CA ASP A 557 -30.33 4.63 2.99
C ASP A 557 -29.98 3.14 2.80
N ASN A 558 -30.26 2.61 1.60
CA ASN A 558 -30.02 1.22 1.22
C ASN A 558 -30.79 0.16 2.04
N TYR A 559 -31.86 0.53 2.78
CA TYR A 559 -32.59 -0.40 3.64
C TYR A 559 -33.04 -1.69 2.92
N LYS A 560 -33.53 -1.58 1.68
CA LYS A 560 -33.95 -2.76 0.90
C LYS A 560 -32.77 -3.59 0.39
N PHE A 561 -31.62 -2.96 0.13
CA PHE A 561 -30.38 -3.68 -0.14
C PHE A 561 -29.95 -4.51 1.06
N SER A 562 -29.99 -3.93 2.26
CA SER A 562 -29.62 -4.66 3.48
C SER A 562 -30.53 -5.87 3.69
N LEU A 563 -31.86 -5.71 3.53
CA LEU A 563 -32.81 -6.81 3.63
C LEU A 563 -32.55 -7.92 2.60
N GLU A 564 -32.35 -7.56 1.33
CA GLU A 564 -32.07 -8.54 0.27
C GLU A 564 -30.74 -9.25 0.50
N TYR A 565 -29.68 -8.53 0.88
CA TYR A 565 -28.37 -9.11 1.13
C TYR A 565 -28.37 -10.06 2.35
N GLU A 566 -29.09 -9.70 3.42
CA GLU A 566 -29.25 -10.54 4.60
C GLU A 566 -30.12 -11.78 4.36
N SER A 567 -31.01 -11.75 3.36
CA SER A 567 -31.88 -12.89 3.02
C SER A 567 -31.20 -13.97 2.16
N ILE A 568 -29.98 -13.71 1.65
CA ILE A 568 -29.24 -14.68 0.80
C ILE A 568 -28.92 -15.94 1.61
N ASP A 569 -29.61 -17.03 1.29
CA ASP A 569 -29.47 -18.33 1.93
C ASP A 569 -29.54 -19.44 0.88
N PRO A 570 -28.48 -20.24 0.68
CA PRO A 570 -28.52 -21.37 -0.25
C PRO A 570 -29.46 -22.50 0.22
N GLY A 571 -29.96 -22.46 1.47
CA GLY A 571 -30.98 -23.39 1.97
C GLY A 571 -30.49 -24.83 2.21
N GLN A 572 -29.18 -25.03 2.19
CA GLN A 572 -28.52 -26.34 2.32
C GLN A 572 -27.41 -26.30 3.37
N GLN A 573 -27.11 -27.45 3.97
CA GLN A 573 -25.93 -27.61 4.83
C GLN A 573 -24.77 -28.23 4.04
N PHE A 574 -23.56 -27.75 4.30
CA PHE A 574 -22.34 -28.19 3.62
C PHE A 574 -21.32 -28.70 4.63
N SER A 575 -20.46 -29.63 4.23
CA SER A 575 -19.32 -30.09 5.02
C SER A 575 -18.02 -29.42 4.55
N TRP A 576 -17.02 -29.39 5.43
CA TRP A 576 -15.68 -28.84 5.15
C TRP A 576 -14.60 -29.61 5.91
N GLU A 577 -14.76 -30.93 5.94
CA GLU A 577 -13.93 -31.83 6.74
C GLU A 577 -12.47 -31.81 6.26
N HIS A 578 -12.23 -31.75 4.94
CA HIS A 578 -10.87 -31.69 4.40
C HIS A 578 -10.13 -30.41 4.81
N SER A 579 -10.84 -29.27 4.88
CA SER A 579 -10.27 -28.01 5.33
C SER A 579 -9.87 -28.00 6.81
N LYS A 580 -10.47 -28.88 7.62
CA LYS A 580 -10.23 -29.00 9.07
C LYS A 580 -9.14 -30.00 9.45
N LEU A 581 -8.74 -30.89 8.53
CA LEU A 581 -7.69 -31.87 8.80
C LEU A 581 -6.41 -31.18 9.26
N GLU A 582 -5.73 -31.74 10.26
CA GLU A 582 -4.62 -31.10 10.96
C GLU A 582 -3.50 -30.65 10.00
N TYR A 583 -3.16 -31.51 9.04
CA TYR A 583 -2.16 -31.23 7.99
C TYR A 583 -2.62 -30.22 6.92
N ASN A 584 -3.92 -29.90 6.85
CA ASN A 584 -4.47 -28.92 5.90
C ASN A 584 -4.73 -27.55 6.52
N LYS A 585 -4.82 -27.44 7.86
CA LYS A 585 -5.09 -26.15 8.54
C LYS A 585 -4.10 -25.06 8.15
N ALA A 586 -2.80 -25.40 8.08
CA ALA A 586 -1.73 -24.48 7.70
C ALA A 586 -1.78 -24.06 6.21
N LYS A 587 -2.60 -24.73 5.38
CA LYS A 587 -2.82 -24.36 3.98
C LYS A 587 -3.91 -23.30 3.82
N ASN A 588 -4.65 -22.97 4.89
CA ASN A 588 -5.70 -21.95 4.88
C ASN A 588 -5.16 -20.60 5.36
N ARG A 589 -5.26 -19.56 4.54
CA ARG A 589 -4.83 -18.19 4.92
C ARG A 589 -5.67 -17.62 6.06
N TYR A 590 -6.95 -17.99 6.11
CA TYR A 590 -7.89 -17.60 7.14
C TYR A 590 -8.61 -18.85 7.66
N ALA A 591 -8.54 -19.10 8.97
CA ALA A 591 -9.16 -20.28 9.57
C ALA A 591 -10.70 -20.32 9.39
N ASN A 592 -11.33 -19.16 9.27
CA ASN A 592 -12.76 -19.01 9.04
C ASN A 592 -13.17 -19.02 7.56
N VAL A 593 -12.22 -19.12 6.62
CA VAL A 593 -12.53 -19.22 5.17
C VAL A 593 -12.02 -20.56 4.68
N ILE A 594 -12.95 -21.49 4.47
CA ILE A 594 -12.69 -22.89 4.16
C ILE A 594 -13.18 -23.24 2.75
N ALA A 595 -12.88 -24.44 2.28
CA ALA A 595 -13.44 -24.98 1.05
C ALA A 595 -14.52 -26.01 1.39
N TYR A 596 -15.72 -25.87 0.82
CA TYR A 596 -16.75 -26.90 0.96
C TYR A 596 -16.34 -28.19 0.25
N ASP A 597 -16.58 -29.34 0.86
CA ASP A 597 -16.06 -30.62 0.36
C ASP A 597 -16.62 -31.02 -1.01
N HIS A 598 -17.90 -30.74 -1.27
CA HIS A 598 -18.59 -31.19 -2.49
C HIS A 598 -18.15 -30.44 -3.77
N SER A 599 -17.60 -29.24 -3.61
CA SER A 599 -17.21 -28.35 -4.71
C SER A 599 -15.72 -27.98 -4.68
N ARG A 600 -14.95 -28.50 -3.72
CA ARG A 600 -13.52 -28.19 -3.62
C ARG A 600 -12.78 -28.68 -4.85
N VAL A 601 -11.71 -27.98 -5.21
CA VAL A 601 -10.77 -28.51 -6.18
C VAL A 601 -9.94 -29.61 -5.52
N ILE A 602 -9.89 -30.78 -6.15
CA ILE A 602 -9.15 -31.96 -5.66
C ILE A 602 -7.90 -32.10 -6.53
N LEU A 603 -6.73 -32.03 -5.90
CA LEU A 603 -5.45 -32.27 -6.58
C LEU A 603 -5.14 -33.77 -6.61
N HIS A 604 -4.34 -34.20 -7.58
CA HIS A 604 -3.84 -35.58 -7.58
C HIS A 604 -3.02 -35.84 -6.31
N THR A 605 -3.24 -36.98 -5.66
CA THR A 605 -2.49 -37.36 -4.47
C THR A 605 -1.04 -37.63 -4.80
N ILE A 606 -0.13 -37.14 -3.96
CA ILE A 606 1.30 -37.46 -4.03
C ILE A 606 1.57 -38.56 -3.00
N ASP A 607 2.14 -39.67 -3.46
CA ASP A 607 2.46 -40.83 -2.62
C ASP A 607 3.32 -40.42 -1.42
N GLY A 608 2.92 -40.88 -0.24
CA GLY A 608 3.61 -40.57 1.02
C GLY A 608 3.32 -39.18 1.61
N ILE A 609 2.57 -38.31 0.93
CA ILE A 609 2.24 -36.96 1.43
C ILE A 609 0.75 -36.87 1.76
N GLN A 610 0.42 -36.87 3.05
CA GLN A 610 -0.95 -36.69 3.54
C GLN A 610 -1.48 -35.28 3.24
N GLY A 611 -2.74 -35.17 2.81
CA GLY A 611 -3.38 -33.89 2.45
C GLY A 611 -2.82 -33.26 1.17
N SER A 612 -2.08 -34.01 0.36
CA SER A 612 -1.58 -33.55 -0.94
C SER A 612 -2.69 -33.32 -1.97
N ASP A 613 -3.90 -33.82 -1.74
CA ASP A 613 -5.08 -33.59 -2.57
C ASP A 613 -5.80 -32.26 -2.27
N TYR A 614 -5.41 -31.58 -1.20
CA TYR A 614 -6.12 -30.40 -0.69
C TYR A 614 -5.46 -29.09 -1.11
N ILE A 615 -6.29 -28.20 -1.64
CA ILE A 615 -6.05 -26.76 -1.80
C ILE A 615 -7.31 -26.00 -1.39
N ASN A 616 -7.17 -24.82 -0.79
CA ASN A 616 -8.32 -23.97 -0.44
C ASN A 616 -8.86 -23.27 -1.70
N ALA A 617 -9.66 -24.01 -2.46
CA ALA A 617 -10.27 -23.56 -3.71
C ALA A 617 -11.58 -24.31 -3.95
N ASN A 618 -12.57 -23.67 -4.56
CA ASN A 618 -13.81 -24.29 -5.01
C ASN A 618 -14.10 -23.94 -6.47
N TYR A 619 -14.70 -24.88 -7.19
CA TYR A 619 -15.31 -24.58 -8.48
C TYR A 619 -16.53 -23.71 -8.28
N LEU A 620 -16.69 -22.71 -9.15
CA LEU A 620 -17.86 -21.84 -9.21
C LEU A 620 -18.48 -21.89 -10.60
N ASP A 621 -19.81 -21.87 -10.64
CA ASP A 621 -20.56 -21.83 -11.88
C ASP A 621 -20.55 -20.43 -12.49
N GLY A 622 -20.57 -20.39 -13.82
CA GLY A 622 -20.89 -19.19 -14.57
C GLY A 622 -22.31 -19.27 -15.12
N TYR A 623 -22.65 -18.32 -15.98
CA TYR A 623 -23.91 -18.38 -16.69
C TYR A 623 -23.87 -19.47 -17.77
N ARG A 624 -24.74 -20.48 -17.64
CA ARG A 624 -24.84 -21.66 -18.54
C ARG A 624 -23.52 -22.42 -18.73
N LYS A 625 -22.61 -22.33 -17.77
CA LYS A 625 -21.33 -23.05 -17.76
C LYS A 625 -21.02 -23.48 -16.33
N GLN A 626 -21.16 -24.77 -16.04
CA GLN A 626 -20.75 -25.34 -14.76
C GLN A 626 -19.24 -25.27 -14.60
N ASN A 627 -18.77 -25.09 -13.36
CA ASN A 627 -17.34 -25.03 -13.03
C ASN A 627 -16.56 -24.08 -13.96
N ALA A 628 -17.16 -22.94 -14.32
CA ALA A 628 -16.55 -21.97 -15.22
C ALA A 628 -15.33 -21.27 -14.60
N TYR A 629 -15.31 -21.19 -13.27
CA TYR A 629 -14.25 -20.55 -12.49
C TYR A 629 -13.77 -21.45 -11.36
N ILE A 630 -12.57 -21.13 -10.87
CA ILE A 630 -12.09 -21.60 -9.58
C ILE A 630 -11.92 -20.37 -8.69
N ALA A 631 -12.67 -20.29 -7.59
CA ALA A 631 -12.44 -19.29 -6.55
C ALA A 631 -11.48 -19.83 -5.50
N THR A 632 -10.36 -19.16 -5.31
CA THR A 632 -9.31 -19.60 -4.37
C THR A 632 -8.74 -18.44 -3.56
N GLN A 633 -8.14 -18.75 -2.41
CA GLN A 633 -7.42 -17.77 -1.60
C GLN A 633 -6.15 -17.28 -2.32
N GLY A 634 -5.62 -16.14 -1.88
CA GLY A 634 -4.25 -15.74 -2.24
C GLY A 634 -3.26 -16.80 -1.75
N PRO A 635 -2.44 -17.42 -2.63
CA PRO A 635 -1.53 -18.51 -2.26
C PRO A 635 -0.58 -18.11 -1.14
N LEU A 636 -0.27 -19.04 -0.23
CA LEU A 636 0.70 -18.88 0.84
C LEU A 636 2.05 -19.47 0.40
N PRO A 637 3.19 -19.11 1.01
CA PRO A 637 4.48 -19.67 0.65
C PRO A 637 4.53 -21.20 0.66
N ASN A 638 3.86 -21.83 1.62
CA ASN A 638 3.75 -23.28 1.73
C ASN A 638 2.70 -23.92 0.78
N THR A 639 1.97 -23.12 -0.01
CA THR A 639 0.95 -23.61 -0.96
C THR A 639 1.19 -23.14 -2.40
N PHE A 640 2.32 -22.50 -2.71
CA PHE A 640 2.66 -22.11 -4.09
C PHE A 640 2.72 -23.31 -5.05
N ALA A 641 3.36 -24.40 -4.62
CA ALA A 641 3.43 -25.63 -5.41
C ALA A 641 2.03 -26.23 -5.66
N ASP A 642 1.17 -26.25 -4.64
CA ASP A 642 -0.21 -26.72 -4.76
C ASP A 642 -1.01 -25.83 -5.74
N PHE A 643 -0.81 -24.51 -5.70
CA PHE A 643 -1.49 -23.56 -6.58
C PHE A 643 -1.09 -23.72 -8.06
N TRP A 644 0.20 -23.81 -8.36
CA TRP A 644 0.65 -24.02 -9.74
C TRP A 644 0.29 -25.41 -10.27
N ARG A 645 0.32 -26.42 -9.40
CA ARG A 645 -0.17 -27.76 -9.72
C ARG A 645 -1.67 -27.75 -10.03
N MET A 646 -2.48 -27.03 -9.26
CA MET A 646 -3.90 -26.82 -9.55
C MET A 646 -4.11 -26.23 -10.95
N ILE A 647 -3.39 -25.16 -11.30
CA ILE A 647 -3.49 -24.52 -12.62
C ILE A 647 -3.17 -25.52 -13.75
N TRP A 648 -2.13 -26.32 -13.56
CA TRP A 648 -1.75 -27.35 -14.53
C TRP A 648 -2.81 -28.45 -14.65
N GLU A 649 -3.24 -29.04 -13.54
CA GLU A 649 -4.18 -30.18 -13.53
C GLU A 649 -5.58 -29.79 -14.04
N THR A 650 -6.01 -28.55 -13.81
CA THR A 650 -7.31 -28.04 -14.25
C THR A 650 -7.29 -27.47 -15.67
N ASN A 651 -6.14 -27.49 -16.34
CA ASN A 651 -5.94 -26.89 -17.67
C ASN A 651 -6.37 -25.41 -17.74
N SER A 652 -6.23 -24.68 -16.64
CA SER A 652 -6.52 -23.24 -16.60
C SER A 652 -5.49 -22.48 -17.42
N ALA A 653 -5.94 -21.57 -18.30
CA ALA A 653 -5.05 -20.70 -19.08
C ALA A 653 -5.04 -19.24 -18.57
N CYS A 654 -5.94 -18.90 -17.64
CA CYS A 654 -6.11 -17.53 -17.14
C CYS A 654 -6.21 -17.50 -15.62
N ILE A 655 -5.45 -16.60 -15.00
CA ILE A 655 -5.49 -16.28 -13.58
C ILE A 655 -5.93 -14.82 -13.43
N VAL A 656 -6.88 -14.56 -12.55
CA VAL A 656 -7.41 -13.24 -12.24
C VAL A 656 -7.12 -12.94 -10.77
N MET A 657 -6.23 -11.96 -10.54
CA MET A 657 -5.83 -11.50 -9.23
C MET A 657 -6.52 -10.18 -8.89
N MET A 658 -7.40 -10.18 -7.90
CA MET A 658 -8.25 -9.03 -7.53
C MET A 658 -7.72 -8.20 -6.35
N THR A 659 -6.40 -8.23 -6.11
CA THR A 659 -5.77 -7.55 -4.97
C THR A 659 -4.32 -7.16 -5.30
N LYS A 660 -3.79 -6.18 -4.59
CA LYS A 660 -2.33 -5.97 -4.53
C LYS A 660 -1.71 -7.00 -3.57
N LEU A 661 -0.39 -7.17 -3.63
CA LEU A 661 0.31 -8.00 -2.65
C LEU A 661 0.11 -7.44 -1.23
N GLU A 662 0.18 -6.13 -1.10
CA GLU A 662 0.05 -5.39 0.15
C GLU A 662 -0.91 -4.21 0.01
N GLU A 663 -1.76 -4.02 1.02
CA GLU A 663 -2.72 -2.92 1.11
C GLU A 663 -2.60 -2.33 2.53
N ARG A 664 -2.21 -1.05 2.65
CA ARG A 664 -1.94 -0.35 3.92
C ARG A 664 -1.01 -1.08 4.88
N ASN A 665 0.13 -1.52 4.36
CA ASN A 665 1.14 -2.27 5.11
C ASN A 665 0.62 -3.62 5.67
N ARG A 666 -0.47 -4.15 5.09
CA ARG A 666 -1.00 -5.48 5.40
C ARG A 666 -0.89 -6.35 4.18
N LEU A 667 -0.14 -7.44 4.32
CA LEU A 667 -0.04 -8.48 3.31
C LEU A 667 -1.41 -9.11 3.03
N LYS A 668 -1.86 -9.02 1.78
CA LYS A 668 -3.12 -9.58 1.28
C LYS A 668 -2.88 -10.87 0.51
N CYS A 669 -1.79 -10.93 -0.25
CA CYS A 669 -1.37 -12.10 -1.02
C CYS A 669 0.16 -12.11 -1.09
N ASP A 670 0.76 -13.28 -0.98
CA ASP A 670 2.18 -13.46 -1.23
C ASP A 670 2.42 -13.55 -2.74
N GLN A 671 3.62 -13.19 -3.18
CA GLN A 671 3.98 -13.27 -4.59
C GLN A 671 4.31 -14.73 -4.94
N TYR A 672 3.46 -15.35 -5.76
CA TYR A 672 3.60 -16.75 -6.18
C TYR A 672 4.19 -16.90 -7.59
N TRP A 673 4.78 -15.85 -8.14
CA TRP A 673 5.31 -15.83 -9.51
C TRP A 673 6.74 -15.25 -9.54
N PRO A 674 7.56 -15.61 -10.54
CA PRO A 674 8.89 -15.04 -10.70
C PRO A 674 8.84 -13.57 -11.10
N THR A 675 9.71 -12.73 -10.53
CA THR A 675 9.87 -11.34 -10.98
C THR A 675 10.61 -11.23 -12.31
N ARG A 676 11.47 -12.21 -12.60
CA ARG A 676 12.26 -12.32 -13.83
C ARG A 676 12.64 -13.76 -14.10
N GLY A 677 12.76 -14.14 -15.36
CA GLY A 677 13.21 -15.47 -15.76
C GLY A 677 12.27 -16.58 -15.28
N THR A 678 12.84 -17.66 -14.74
CA THR A 678 12.14 -18.89 -14.40
C THR A 678 12.30 -19.23 -12.92
N GLU A 679 11.19 -19.57 -12.26
CA GLU A 679 11.16 -20.19 -10.94
C GLU A 679 10.46 -21.56 -10.99
N VAL A 680 10.77 -22.42 -10.03
CA VAL A 680 10.21 -23.77 -9.91
C VAL A 680 9.38 -23.87 -8.64
N TYR A 681 8.11 -24.27 -8.78
CA TYR A 681 7.17 -24.49 -7.70
C TYR A 681 6.74 -25.96 -7.68
N GLY A 682 7.35 -26.76 -6.80
CA GLY A 682 7.18 -28.21 -6.84
C GLY A 682 7.73 -28.80 -8.14
N SER A 683 6.89 -29.50 -8.91
CA SER A 683 7.24 -30.06 -10.22
C SER A 683 6.91 -29.14 -11.40
N ILE A 684 6.45 -27.91 -11.13
CA ILE A 684 6.05 -26.96 -12.16
C ILE A 684 7.11 -25.89 -12.32
N GLN A 685 7.62 -25.74 -13.54
CA GLN A 685 8.49 -24.65 -13.96
C GLN A 685 7.65 -23.51 -14.53
N VAL A 686 7.79 -22.30 -13.97
CA VAL A 686 7.06 -21.10 -14.39
C VAL A 686 8.05 -20.06 -14.87
N THR A 687 7.90 -19.61 -16.11
CA THR A 687 8.78 -18.62 -16.73
C THR A 687 7.98 -17.38 -17.08
N LEU A 688 8.37 -16.21 -16.56
CA LEU A 688 7.82 -14.93 -16.98
C LEU A 688 8.35 -14.59 -18.39
N THR A 689 7.46 -14.54 -19.37
CA THR A 689 7.81 -14.25 -20.77
C THR A 689 7.45 -12.84 -21.21
N ASP A 690 6.39 -12.26 -20.63
CA ASP A 690 5.95 -10.90 -20.95
C ASP A 690 5.25 -10.25 -19.76
N PHE A 691 5.36 -8.92 -19.66
CA PHE A 691 4.73 -8.12 -18.60
C PHE A 691 4.29 -6.76 -19.16
N ILE A 692 2.99 -6.49 -19.01
CA ILE A 692 2.36 -5.24 -19.40
C ILE A 692 1.74 -4.63 -18.14
N GLU A 693 2.19 -3.44 -17.78
CA GLU A 693 1.59 -2.63 -16.72
C GLU A 693 0.70 -1.54 -17.33
N LEU A 694 -0.55 -1.48 -16.85
CA LEU A 694 -1.54 -0.48 -17.23
C LEU A 694 -2.01 0.27 -15.98
N SER A 695 -2.71 1.39 -16.18
CA SER A 695 -3.09 2.28 -15.07
C SER A 695 -3.97 1.60 -14.01
N SER A 696 -4.86 0.71 -14.41
CA SER A 696 -5.83 0.06 -13.51
C SER A 696 -5.58 -1.44 -13.27
N TYR A 697 -4.72 -2.06 -14.07
CA TYR A 697 -4.41 -3.49 -13.99
C TYR A 697 -3.08 -3.81 -14.66
N SER A 698 -2.55 -5.02 -14.44
CA SER A 698 -1.38 -5.52 -15.14
C SER A 698 -1.64 -6.92 -15.70
N ILE A 699 -0.94 -7.27 -16.78
CA ILE A 699 -1.00 -8.58 -17.41
C ILE A 699 0.42 -9.16 -17.44
N ARG A 700 0.56 -10.36 -16.89
CA ARG A 700 1.78 -11.18 -17.01
C ARG A 700 1.47 -12.37 -17.90
N THR A 701 2.45 -12.75 -18.70
CA THR A 701 2.39 -13.96 -19.51
C THR A 701 3.43 -14.92 -18.98
N PHE A 702 2.99 -16.12 -18.63
CA PHE A 702 3.86 -17.17 -18.16
C PHE A 702 3.89 -18.32 -19.16
N THR A 703 5.07 -18.86 -19.41
CA THR A 703 5.20 -20.22 -19.94
C THR A 703 5.37 -21.17 -18.78
N VAL A 704 4.46 -22.13 -18.67
CA VAL A 704 4.41 -23.13 -17.60
C VAL A 704 4.71 -24.51 -18.19
N ALA A 705 5.58 -25.27 -17.55
CA ALA A 705 5.95 -26.62 -17.96
C ALA A 705 6.04 -27.54 -16.74
N TRP A 706 5.56 -28.77 -16.88
CA TRP A 706 5.83 -29.81 -15.89
C TRP A 706 7.22 -30.40 -16.14
N ILE A 707 8.05 -30.50 -15.11
CA ILE A 707 9.45 -30.96 -15.25
C ILE A 707 9.46 -32.40 -15.78
N GLY A 708 10.14 -32.60 -16.91
CA GLY A 708 10.21 -33.90 -17.60
C GLY A 708 9.02 -34.18 -18.52
N HIS A 709 8.03 -33.30 -18.60
CA HIS A 709 6.93 -33.37 -19.56
C HIS A 709 7.27 -32.55 -20.82
N PRO A 710 6.91 -33.01 -22.04
CA PRO A 710 7.21 -32.29 -23.28
C PRO A 710 6.36 -31.01 -23.44
N ASP A 711 5.12 -31.02 -22.96
CA ASP A 711 4.20 -29.92 -23.17
C ASP A 711 4.56 -28.67 -22.35
N LYS A 712 4.37 -27.52 -22.98
CA LYS A 712 4.41 -26.20 -22.34
C LYS A 712 3.08 -25.51 -22.59
N ARG A 713 2.59 -24.77 -21.59
CA ARG A 713 1.33 -24.03 -21.65
C ARG A 713 1.58 -22.57 -21.39
N GLU A 714 0.87 -21.72 -22.13
CA GLU A 714 0.88 -20.28 -21.87
C GLU A 714 -0.24 -19.95 -20.89
N ILE A 715 0.09 -19.19 -19.84
CA ILE A 715 -0.85 -18.76 -18.80
C ILE A 715 -0.85 -17.23 -18.76
N ARG A 716 -2.03 -16.62 -18.90
CA ARG A 716 -2.23 -15.18 -18.71
C ARG A 716 -2.60 -14.91 -17.25
N HIS A 717 -1.88 -14.01 -16.61
CA HIS A 717 -2.15 -13.57 -15.24
C HIS A 717 -2.53 -12.10 -15.24
N CYS A 718 -3.81 -11.84 -14.99
CA CYS A 718 -4.44 -10.54 -15.05
C CYS A 718 -4.68 -10.03 -13.61
N GLN A 719 -3.94 -8.99 -13.19
CA GLN A 719 -4.04 -8.43 -11.84
C GLN A 719 -4.71 -7.06 -11.86
N PHE A 720 -5.87 -6.93 -11.22
CA PHE A 720 -6.54 -5.65 -11.06
C PHE A 720 -5.96 -4.88 -9.85
N THR A 721 -5.41 -3.69 -10.11
CA THR A 721 -4.64 -2.89 -9.12
C THR A 721 -5.38 -1.62 -8.66
N ALA A 722 -6.53 -1.31 -9.26
CA ALA A 722 -7.30 -0.11 -8.95
C ALA A 722 -8.34 -0.27 -7.83
N TRP A 723 -8.61 -1.49 -7.34
CA TRP A 723 -9.58 -1.67 -6.24
C TRP A 723 -9.06 -1.02 -4.95
N PRO A 724 -9.83 -0.14 -4.28
CA PRO A 724 -9.37 0.57 -3.09
C PRO A 724 -9.23 -0.34 -1.86
N ASP A 725 -8.35 0.07 -0.94
CA ASP A 725 -8.09 -0.66 0.31
C ASP A 725 -9.30 -0.68 1.27
N HIS A 726 -10.20 0.30 1.14
CA HIS A 726 -11.48 0.38 1.86
C HIS A 726 -12.62 0.55 0.87
N GLY A 727 -13.72 -0.15 1.14
CA GLY A 727 -14.95 -0.08 0.36
C GLY A 727 -14.84 -0.68 -1.05
N ILE A 728 -15.59 -0.07 -1.94
CA ILE A 728 -15.76 -0.46 -3.34
C ILE A 728 -15.21 0.61 -4.28
N LEU A 729 -15.09 0.27 -5.56
CA LEU A 729 -14.81 1.26 -6.58
C LEU A 729 -15.94 2.28 -6.66
N GLU A 730 -15.61 3.56 -6.74
CA GLU A 730 -16.60 4.64 -6.91
C GLU A 730 -17.30 4.56 -8.28
N HIS A 731 -16.60 4.01 -9.29
CA HIS A 731 -17.07 3.85 -10.66
C HIS A 731 -16.68 2.48 -11.20
N ALA A 732 -17.59 1.81 -11.92
CA ALA A 732 -17.35 0.46 -12.42
C ALA A 732 -16.60 0.44 -13.76
N THR A 733 -16.43 1.60 -14.43
CA THR A 733 -15.87 1.70 -15.78
C THR A 733 -14.54 0.95 -15.96
N SER A 734 -13.53 1.22 -15.13
CA SER A 734 -12.22 0.56 -15.23
C SER A 734 -12.29 -0.94 -14.92
N PHE A 735 -13.21 -1.35 -14.05
CA PHE A 735 -13.47 -2.75 -13.73
C PHE A 735 -14.14 -3.50 -14.89
N LEU A 736 -15.16 -2.91 -15.52
CA LEU A 736 -15.83 -3.49 -16.68
C LEU A 736 -14.87 -3.64 -17.87
N MET A 737 -13.99 -2.66 -18.09
CA MET A 737 -12.90 -2.78 -19.07
C MET A 737 -11.97 -3.96 -18.75
N PHE A 738 -11.60 -4.13 -17.47
CA PHE A 738 -10.77 -5.26 -17.04
C PHE A 738 -11.47 -6.61 -17.25
N VAL A 739 -12.76 -6.74 -16.89
CA VAL A 739 -13.54 -7.98 -17.10
C VAL A 739 -13.59 -8.36 -18.58
N ARG A 740 -13.88 -7.38 -19.46
CA ARG A 740 -13.87 -7.60 -20.92
C ARG A 740 -12.50 -8.03 -21.42
N ARG A 741 -11.43 -7.41 -20.92
CA ARG A 741 -10.06 -7.76 -21.28
C ARG A 741 -9.70 -9.19 -20.87
N VAL A 742 -10.06 -9.61 -19.66
CA VAL A 742 -9.87 -11.00 -19.20
C VAL A 742 -10.61 -11.98 -20.11
N LYS A 743 -11.85 -11.66 -20.50
CA LYS A 743 -12.64 -12.54 -21.37
C LYS A 743 -12.00 -12.76 -22.73
N VAL A 744 -11.40 -11.72 -23.33
CA VAL A 744 -10.68 -11.79 -24.60
C VAL A 744 -9.37 -12.59 -24.48
N LEU A 745 -8.68 -12.48 -23.33
CA LEU A 745 -7.41 -13.17 -23.09
C LEU A 745 -7.58 -14.65 -22.73
N ASN A 746 -8.76 -15.06 -22.27
CA ASN A 746 -9.03 -16.46 -21.93
C ASN A 746 -9.31 -17.29 -23.20
N LEU A 747 -8.54 -18.36 -23.40
CA LEU A 747 -8.71 -19.25 -24.56
C LEU A 747 -10.07 -19.96 -24.52
N PRO A 748 -10.78 -20.13 -25.66
CA PRO A 748 -12.08 -20.81 -25.70
C PRO A 748 -12.07 -22.24 -25.13
N ASP A 749 -10.99 -22.99 -25.39
CA ASP A 749 -10.83 -24.39 -24.99
C ASP A 749 -10.10 -24.57 -23.65
N ALA A 750 -9.81 -23.48 -22.94
CA ALA A 750 -9.20 -23.55 -21.63
C ALA A 750 -10.16 -24.10 -20.56
N GLY A 751 -9.57 -24.66 -19.51
CA GLY A 751 -10.26 -24.99 -18.26
C GLY A 751 -10.81 -23.75 -17.54
N PRO A 752 -11.24 -23.90 -16.27
CA PRO A 752 -11.81 -22.79 -15.49
C PRO A 752 -10.84 -21.61 -15.36
N ILE A 753 -11.39 -20.40 -15.33
CA ILE A 753 -10.61 -19.20 -14.98
C ILE A 753 -10.35 -19.23 -13.47
N VAL A 754 -9.08 -19.18 -13.06
CA VAL A 754 -8.72 -19.11 -11.64
C VAL A 754 -8.85 -17.68 -11.17
N VAL A 755 -9.72 -17.41 -10.20
CA VAL A 755 -9.96 -16.07 -9.65
C VAL A 755 -9.62 -16.07 -8.17
N HIS A 756 -8.75 -15.15 -7.75
CA HIS A 756 -8.37 -15.03 -6.34
C HIS A 756 -8.24 -13.57 -5.91
N CYS A 757 -8.32 -13.37 -4.59
CA CYS A 757 -7.99 -12.10 -3.96
C CYS A 757 -7.09 -12.40 -2.75
N SER A 758 -7.51 -12.03 -1.54
CA SER A 758 -6.88 -12.45 -0.30
C SER A 758 -7.51 -13.75 0.24
N ALA A 759 -8.80 -13.71 0.58
CA ALA A 759 -9.55 -14.89 1.05
C ALA A 759 -10.21 -15.71 -0.08
N GLY A 760 -10.35 -15.12 -1.27
CA GLY A 760 -11.00 -15.78 -2.42
C GLY A 760 -12.52 -15.77 -2.37
N VAL A 761 -13.14 -14.78 -1.71
CA VAL A 761 -14.61 -14.74 -1.50
C VAL A 761 -15.27 -13.39 -1.82
N GLY A 762 -14.68 -12.27 -1.37
CA GLY A 762 -15.25 -10.92 -1.57
C GLY A 762 -15.10 -10.38 -3.00
N ARG A 763 -13.97 -9.74 -3.30
CA ARG A 763 -13.67 -9.20 -4.66
C ARG A 763 -13.68 -10.28 -5.75
N THR A 764 -13.30 -11.51 -5.39
CA THR A 764 -13.41 -12.70 -6.24
C THR A 764 -14.86 -12.94 -6.66
N GLY A 765 -15.79 -12.92 -5.69
CA GLY A 765 -17.21 -13.05 -5.94
C GLY A 765 -17.76 -11.94 -6.84
N CYS A 766 -17.35 -10.70 -6.61
CA CYS A 766 -17.75 -9.57 -7.46
C CYS A 766 -17.37 -9.79 -8.92
N PHE A 767 -16.12 -10.21 -9.19
CA PHE A 767 -15.65 -10.51 -10.54
C PHE A 767 -16.47 -11.62 -11.20
N VAL A 768 -16.66 -12.75 -10.50
CA VAL A 768 -17.37 -13.92 -11.05
C VAL A 768 -18.82 -13.59 -11.37
N VAL A 769 -19.53 -12.93 -10.45
CA VAL A 769 -20.94 -12.55 -10.64
C VAL A 769 -21.08 -11.56 -11.80
N ILE A 770 -20.21 -10.55 -11.88
CA ILE A 770 -20.26 -9.56 -12.96
C ILE A 770 -19.96 -10.23 -14.31
N ASP A 771 -18.91 -11.05 -14.46
CA ASP A 771 -18.63 -11.73 -15.75
C ASP A 771 -19.79 -12.64 -16.17
N ALA A 772 -20.33 -13.43 -15.24
CA ALA A 772 -21.46 -14.32 -15.52
C ALA A 772 -22.71 -13.55 -15.96
N LEU A 773 -23.03 -12.43 -15.30
CA LEU A 773 -24.21 -11.63 -15.64
C LEU A 773 -24.02 -10.79 -16.90
N LEU A 774 -22.81 -10.33 -17.19
CA LEU A 774 -22.49 -9.73 -18.49
C LEU A 774 -22.64 -10.73 -19.63
N GLU A 775 -22.34 -12.01 -19.40
CA GLU A 775 -22.64 -13.08 -20.37
C GLU A 775 -24.15 -13.31 -20.49
N ARG A 776 -24.89 -13.36 -19.36
CA ARG A 776 -26.35 -13.45 -19.37
C ARG A 776 -27.00 -12.35 -20.21
N LEU A 777 -26.56 -11.10 -20.07
CA LEU A 777 -27.08 -9.96 -20.84
C LEU A 777 -27.01 -10.15 -22.36
N LYS A 778 -26.08 -10.97 -22.87
CA LYS A 778 -25.95 -11.24 -24.31
C LYS A 778 -27.03 -12.19 -24.82
N HIS A 779 -27.52 -13.09 -23.97
CA HIS A 779 -28.46 -14.15 -24.34
C HIS A 779 -29.88 -13.87 -23.87
N GLU A 780 -30.03 -13.19 -22.74
CA GLU A 780 -31.28 -12.89 -22.08
C GLU A 780 -31.36 -11.40 -21.73
N LYS A 781 -32.54 -10.81 -21.90
CA LYS A 781 -32.81 -9.43 -21.46
C LYS A 781 -33.17 -9.34 -19.97
N THR A 782 -32.61 -10.22 -19.15
CA THR A 782 -32.88 -10.27 -17.70
C THR A 782 -31.60 -10.42 -16.90
N ILE A 783 -31.60 -9.91 -15.68
CA ILE A 783 -30.51 -9.99 -14.71
C ILE A 783 -31.04 -10.58 -13.41
N ASP A 784 -30.28 -11.49 -12.80
CA ASP A 784 -30.62 -12.10 -11.52
C ASP A 784 -29.38 -12.14 -10.63
N ILE A 785 -29.11 -11.03 -9.95
CA ILE A 785 -27.95 -10.92 -9.05
C ILE A 785 -28.17 -11.77 -7.79
N TYR A 786 -29.35 -11.66 -7.19
CA TYR A 786 -29.71 -12.41 -5.99
C TYR A 786 -29.59 -13.93 -6.19
N GLY A 787 -30.24 -14.46 -7.23
CA GLY A 787 -30.24 -15.89 -7.53
C GLY A 787 -28.84 -16.40 -7.86
N HIS A 788 -28.04 -15.62 -8.61
CA HIS A 788 -26.67 -16.03 -8.93
C HIS A 788 -25.74 -16.01 -7.71
N VAL A 789 -25.82 -15.00 -6.84
CA VAL A 789 -25.04 -14.99 -5.58
C VAL A 789 -25.47 -16.13 -4.66
N THR A 790 -26.77 -16.42 -4.58
CA THR A 790 -27.31 -17.55 -3.81
C THR A 790 -26.73 -18.89 -4.30
N LEU A 791 -26.69 -19.11 -5.62
CA LEU A 791 -26.05 -20.27 -6.24
C LEU A 791 -24.57 -20.37 -5.84
N LEU A 792 -23.81 -19.28 -5.98
CA LEU A 792 -22.38 -19.30 -5.68
C LEU A 792 -22.08 -19.52 -4.20
N ARG A 793 -22.94 -19.06 -3.28
CA ARG A 793 -22.82 -19.34 -1.85
C ARG A 793 -23.07 -20.80 -1.49
N ALA A 794 -23.77 -21.56 -2.33
CA ALA A 794 -23.83 -23.01 -2.18
C ALA A 794 -22.49 -23.67 -2.51
N GLN A 795 -21.69 -23.08 -3.40
CA GLN A 795 -20.44 -23.66 -3.88
C GLN A 795 -19.21 -23.21 -3.07
N ARG A 796 -19.20 -22.00 -2.51
CA ARG A 796 -18.12 -21.51 -1.62
C ARG A 796 -18.67 -20.55 -0.58
N ASN A 797 -18.16 -20.64 0.64
CA ASN A 797 -18.62 -19.77 1.72
C ASN A 797 -18.33 -18.28 1.42
N TYR A 798 -19.23 -17.40 1.87
CA TYR A 798 -19.05 -15.94 1.84
C TYR A 798 -18.82 -15.28 0.47
N ILE A 799 -19.14 -15.94 -0.65
CA ILE A 799 -19.09 -15.29 -1.97
C ILE A 799 -19.92 -13.99 -1.93
N VAL A 800 -19.28 -12.90 -2.36
CA VAL A 800 -19.72 -11.51 -2.13
C VAL A 800 -19.89 -11.25 -0.63
N GLN A 801 -18.82 -10.75 -0.01
CA GLN A 801 -18.64 -10.81 1.45
C GLN A 801 -19.31 -9.64 2.18
N THR A 802 -19.50 -8.50 1.52
CA THR A 802 -20.08 -7.29 2.12
C THR A 802 -21.26 -6.78 1.32
N GLU A 803 -22.17 -6.08 1.99
CA GLU A 803 -23.31 -5.40 1.35
C GLU A 803 -22.83 -4.38 0.31
N GLU A 804 -21.78 -3.61 0.62
CA GLU A 804 -21.18 -2.65 -0.32
C GLU A 804 -20.75 -3.34 -1.63
N GLN A 805 -20.15 -4.53 -1.55
CA GLN A 805 -19.78 -5.32 -2.72
C GLN A 805 -21.01 -5.78 -3.51
N TYR A 806 -22.09 -6.15 -2.81
CA TYR A 806 -23.36 -6.52 -3.43
C TYR A 806 -23.97 -5.33 -4.19
N ILE A 807 -24.01 -4.14 -3.56
CA ILE A 807 -24.45 -2.89 -4.20
C ILE A 807 -23.58 -2.56 -5.42
N PHE A 808 -22.25 -2.72 -5.31
CA PHE A 808 -21.34 -2.48 -6.43
C PHE A 808 -21.64 -3.36 -7.65
N ILE A 809 -22.04 -4.62 -7.45
CA ILE A 809 -22.43 -5.51 -8.56
C ILE A 809 -23.64 -4.93 -9.30
N TYR A 810 -24.66 -4.46 -8.58
CA TYR A 810 -25.80 -3.79 -9.19
C TYR A 810 -25.39 -2.53 -9.96
N GLU A 811 -24.52 -1.71 -9.39
CA GLU A 811 -24.02 -0.50 -10.05
C GLU A 811 -23.23 -0.83 -11.32
N ALA A 812 -22.37 -1.84 -11.28
CA ALA A 812 -21.57 -2.27 -12.42
C ALA A 812 -22.44 -2.84 -13.56
N ILE A 813 -23.47 -3.63 -13.23
CA ILE A 813 -24.40 -4.17 -14.22
C ILE A 813 -25.28 -3.05 -14.80
N ASN A 814 -25.79 -2.14 -13.97
CA ASN A 814 -26.54 -0.98 -14.46
C ASN A 814 -25.68 -0.13 -15.39
N GLU A 815 -24.41 0.08 -15.02
CA GLU A 815 -23.45 0.81 -15.84
C GLU A 815 -23.23 0.13 -17.20
N ALA A 816 -23.09 -1.21 -17.22
CA ALA A 816 -22.93 -1.98 -18.44
C ALA A 816 -24.18 -1.91 -19.34
N ILE A 817 -25.38 -2.02 -18.76
CA ILE A 817 -26.66 -1.89 -19.47
C ILE A 817 -26.78 -0.50 -20.11
N GLN A 818 -26.53 0.56 -19.34
CA GLN A 818 -26.64 1.95 -19.82
C GLN A 818 -25.59 2.29 -20.89
N SER A 819 -24.40 1.68 -20.80
CA SER A 819 -23.33 1.90 -21.78
C SER A 819 -23.57 1.12 -23.08
N GLY A 820 -24.09 -0.10 -22.98
CA GLY A 820 -24.11 -1.04 -24.09
C GLY A 820 -22.71 -1.55 -24.45
N GLN A 821 -22.61 -2.19 -25.62
CA GLN A 821 -21.35 -2.68 -26.18
C GLN A 821 -20.77 -1.66 -27.17
N THR A 822 -19.72 -0.96 -26.76
CA THR A 822 -19.08 0.12 -27.53
C THR A 822 -17.65 -0.20 -27.95
N GLU A 823 -17.09 -1.31 -27.47
CA GLU A 823 -15.77 -1.78 -27.91
C GLU A 823 -15.87 -2.45 -29.29
N VAL A 824 -14.96 -2.08 -30.18
CA VAL A 824 -14.93 -2.53 -31.58
C VAL A 824 -13.51 -2.98 -31.93
N LEU A 825 -13.39 -4.09 -32.66
CA LEU A 825 -12.11 -4.49 -33.26
C LEU A 825 -11.63 -3.40 -34.23
N ALA A 826 -10.33 -3.08 -34.23
CA ALA A 826 -9.76 -2.02 -35.08
C ALA A 826 -10.18 -2.16 -36.56
N ARG A 827 -10.11 -3.38 -37.11
CA ARG A 827 -10.54 -3.71 -38.49
C ARG A 827 -12.01 -3.39 -38.82
N ASN A 828 -12.88 -3.32 -37.81
CA ASN A 828 -14.31 -3.05 -37.97
C ASN A 828 -14.68 -1.59 -37.68
N LEU A 829 -13.70 -0.73 -37.36
CA LEU A 829 -13.95 0.65 -36.96
C LEU A 829 -14.65 1.47 -38.07
N LEU A 830 -14.27 1.27 -39.33
CA LEU A 830 -14.89 1.96 -40.47
C LEU A 830 -16.39 1.68 -40.54
N THR A 831 -16.78 0.39 -40.54
CA THR A 831 -18.18 -0.04 -40.60
C THR A 831 -18.96 0.45 -39.38
N HIS A 832 -18.33 0.43 -38.20
CA HIS A 832 -18.94 0.94 -36.98
C HIS A 832 -19.20 2.45 -37.06
N LEU A 833 -18.23 3.25 -37.53
CA LEU A 833 -18.39 4.69 -37.70
C LEU A 833 -19.48 5.01 -38.73
N GLN A 834 -19.55 4.27 -39.83
CA GLN A 834 -20.62 4.44 -40.83
C GLN A 834 -22.01 4.19 -40.22
N ARG A 835 -22.16 3.18 -39.36
CA ARG A 835 -23.39 2.91 -38.63
C ARG A 835 -23.73 4.06 -37.67
N LEU A 836 -22.74 4.53 -36.91
CA LEU A 836 -22.92 5.64 -35.95
C LEU A 836 -23.40 6.93 -36.63
N LEU A 837 -22.93 7.21 -37.85
CA LEU A 837 -23.30 8.40 -38.61
C LEU A 837 -24.62 8.25 -39.37
N HIS A 838 -25.22 7.06 -39.40
CA HIS A 838 -26.48 6.84 -40.10
C HIS A 838 -27.67 7.38 -39.28
N PRO A 839 -28.64 8.08 -39.90
CA PRO A 839 -29.87 8.50 -39.23
C PRO A 839 -30.74 7.29 -38.83
N ILE A 840 -31.41 7.38 -37.69
CA ILE A 840 -32.31 6.31 -37.20
C ILE A 840 -33.75 6.61 -37.60
N ASN A 841 -34.43 5.66 -38.26
CA ASN A 841 -35.90 5.61 -38.48
C ASN A 841 -36.56 6.95 -38.84
N ASP A 842 -36.17 7.58 -39.95
CA ASP A 842 -36.69 8.88 -40.43
C ASP A 842 -36.56 10.08 -39.46
N SER A 843 -35.85 9.92 -38.33
CA SER A 843 -35.51 11.01 -37.42
C SER A 843 -34.19 11.68 -37.81
N SER A 844 -34.00 12.95 -37.43
CA SER A 844 -32.73 13.66 -37.64
C SER A 844 -31.61 13.21 -36.68
N LEU A 845 -31.89 12.29 -35.75
CA LEU A 845 -30.94 11.84 -34.73
C LEU A 845 -30.07 10.69 -35.29
N THR A 846 -28.76 10.81 -35.10
CA THR A 846 -27.80 9.76 -35.44
C THR A 846 -27.54 8.86 -34.23
N GLU A 847 -27.06 7.64 -34.46
CA GLU A 847 -26.55 6.78 -33.39
C GLU A 847 -25.39 7.45 -32.63
N MET A 848 -24.57 8.26 -33.32
CA MET A 848 -23.48 9.04 -32.73
C MET A 848 -23.97 10.04 -31.69
N GLU A 849 -25.01 10.80 -32.01
CA GLU A 849 -25.60 11.77 -31.09
C GLU A 849 -26.20 11.06 -29.85
N LEU A 850 -26.86 9.92 -30.05
CA LEU A 850 -27.40 9.11 -28.95
C LEU A 850 -26.29 8.56 -28.05
N GLU A 851 -25.21 8.04 -28.63
CA GLU A 851 -24.07 7.54 -27.89
C GLU A 851 -23.42 8.67 -27.06
N PHE A 852 -23.19 9.84 -27.66
CA PHE A 852 -22.65 10.99 -26.93
C PHE A 852 -23.61 11.49 -25.82
N LYS A 853 -24.92 11.48 -26.06
CA LYS A 853 -25.92 11.83 -25.02
C LYS A 853 -25.85 10.89 -23.82
N ARG A 854 -25.59 9.59 -24.00
CA ARG A 854 -25.43 8.64 -22.89
C ARG A 854 -24.25 8.97 -21.96
N LEU A 855 -23.21 9.66 -22.45
CA LEU A 855 -22.11 10.16 -21.61
C LEU A 855 -22.52 11.28 -20.65
N SER A 856 -23.69 11.91 -20.86
CA SER A 856 -24.17 13.06 -20.10
C SER A 856 -25.02 12.71 -18.88
N ASN A 857 -25.32 11.42 -18.67
CA ASN A 857 -26.10 10.93 -17.52
C ASN A 857 -25.35 11.00 -16.17
N PHE A 858 -24.12 11.51 -16.17
CA PHE A 858 -23.27 11.63 -14.98
C PHE A 858 -23.30 13.06 -14.42
N LYS A 859 -24.40 13.46 -13.75
CA LYS A 859 -24.40 14.71 -12.97
C LYS A 859 -23.73 14.46 -11.62
N ALA A 860 -22.52 14.96 -11.47
CA ALA A 860 -21.80 14.89 -10.21
C ALA A 860 -22.50 15.73 -9.13
N GLN A 861 -22.62 15.16 -7.93
CA GLN A 861 -23.17 15.85 -6.77
C GLN A 861 -22.30 17.05 -6.38
N PRO A 862 -22.87 18.17 -5.89
CA PRO A 862 -22.11 19.35 -5.47
C PRO A 862 -21.03 19.06 -4.41
N SER A 863 -21.25 18.02 -3.58
CA SER A 863 -20.31 17.54 -2.57
C SER A 863 -18.98 17.04 -3.14
N LYS A 864 -18.89 16.79 -4.46
CA LYS A 864 -17.63 16.40 -5.13
C LYS A 864 -16.70 17.57 -5.44
N PHE A 865 -17.10 18.81 -5.16
CA PHE A 865 -16.37 20.03 -5.57
C PHE A 865 -16.06 20.96 -4.38
N LEU A 866 -15.77 20.41 -3.19
CA LEU A 866 -15.66 21.16 -1.94
C LEU A 866 -14.62 22.28 -2.00
N SER A 867 -13.37 21.93 -2.33
CA SER A 867 -12.26 22.88 -2.39
C SER A 867 -12.46 23.92 -3.49
N ALA A 868 -12.96 23.48 -4.65
CA ALA A 868 -13.22 24.35 -5.80
C ALA A 868 -14.32 25.40 -5.54
N ASN A 869 -15.31 25.05 -4.70
CA ASN A 869 -16.40 25.93 -4.33
C ASN A 869 -16.12 26.83 -3.11
N ASN A 870 -14.97 26.65 -2.43
CA ASN A 870 -14.57 27.56 -1.35
C ASN A 870 -14.53 29.01 -1.90
N PRO A 871 -15.13 30.00 -1.21
CA PRO A 871 -15.07 31.41 -1.61
C PRO A 871 -13.67 31.92 -1.97
N ALA A 872 -12.63 31.50 -1.25
CA ALA A 872 -11.23 31.86 -1.51
C ALA A 872 -10.68 31.31 -2.85
N ASN A 873 -11.37 30.34 -3.46
CA ASN A 873 -10.95 29.68 -4.69
C ASN A 873 -11.81 30.02 -5.90
N LYS A 874 -12.98 30.65 -5.71
CA LYS A 874 -13.93 30.89 -6.82
C LYS A 874 -13.33 31.70 -7.96
N PHE A 875 -12.54 32.73 -7.65
CA PHE A 875 -11.88 33.57 -8.64
C PHE A 875 -10.73 32.86 -9.39
N LYS A 876 -10.25 31.73 -8.88
CA LYS A 876 -9.22 30.90 -9.52
C LYS A 876 -9.78 30.00 -10.63
N ASN A 877 -11.09 29.99 -10.84
CA ASN A 877 -11.77 29.15 -11.83
C ASN A 877 -12.19 29.98 -13.05
N ARG A 878 -11.74 29.59 -14.24
CA ARG A 878 -12.13 30.27 -15.49
C ARG A 878 -13.62 30.08 -15.79
N LEU A 879 -14.17 28.90 -15.47
CA LEU A 879 -15.60 28.60 -15.60
C LEU A 879 -16.12 27.99 -14.29
N VAL A 880 -17.25 28.51 -13.81
CA VAL A 880 -17.88 28.08 -12.55
C VAL A 880 -18.43 26.65 -12.58
N ASN A 881 -18.68 26.11 -13.78
CA ASN A 881 -19.25 24.78 -13.99
C ASN A 881 -18.23 23.73 -14.42
N ILE A 882 -16.95 24.09 -14.57
CA ILE A 882 -15.85 23.17 -14.89
C ILE A 882 -14.86 23.20 -13.73
N LEU A 883 -15.13 22.36 -12.73
CA LEU A 883 -14.39 22.27 -11.49
C LEU A 883 -13.74 20.88 -11.36
N PRO A 884 -12.55 20.75 -10.75
CA PRO A 884 -11.95 19.45 -10.49
C PRO A 884 -12.73 18.71 -9.39
N TYR A 885 -12.86 17.38 -9.50
CA TYR A 885 -13.39 16.58 -8.40
C TYR A 885 -12.41 16.55 -7.22
N GLU A 886 -12.93 16.48 -6.00
CA GLU A 886 -12.12 16.51 -4.78
C GLU A 886 -11.14 15.33 -4.68
N ASN A 887 -11.52 14.14 -5.15
CA ASN A 887 -10.72 12.92 -5.09
C ASN A 887 -9.54 12.88 -6.09
N THR A 888 -9.60 13.70 -7.15
CA THR A 888 -8.63 13.72 -8.26
C THR A 888 -8.03 15.10 -8.49
N ARG A 889 -8.41 16.10 -7.68
CA ARG A 889 -7.81 17.44 -7.76
C ARG A 889 -6.32 17.35 -7.48
N LEU A 890 -5.57 18.19 -8.17
CA LEU A 890 -4.18 18.42 -7.82
C LEU A 890 -4.10 19.37 -6.64
N CYS A 891 -3.37 18.96 -5.61
CA CYS A 891 -3.10 19.78 -4.42
C CYS A 891 -1.73 20.42 -4.52
N LEU A 892 -1.65 21.73 -4.31
CA LEU A 892 -0.40 22.46 -4.14
C LEU A 892 0.00 22.46 -2.66
N SER A 893 1.28 22.65 -2.40
CA SER A 893 1.79 22.83 -1.05
C SER A 893 1.15 24.08 -0.42
N PRO A 894 0.45 23.96 0.71
CA PRO A 894 -0.25 25.10 1.32
C PRO A 894 0.74 26.16 1.79
N ILE A 895 0.47 27.41 1.45
CA ILE A 895 1.21 28.58 1.93
C ILE A 895 0.62 29.02 3.27
N ARG A 896 1.49 29.14 4.29
CA ARG A 896 1.09 29.57 5.63
C ARG A 896 0.41 30.94 5.59
N GLY A 897 -0.77 31.04 6.21
CA GLY A 897 -1.56 32.27 6.29
C GLY A 897 -2.35 32.64 5.03
N VAL A 898 -2.29 31.83 3.96
CA VAL A 898 -3.04 32.07 2.72
C VAL A 898 -4.06 30.96 2.51
N GLU A 899 -5.32 31.25 2.82
CA GLU A 899 -6.43 30.32 2.58
C GLU A 899 -6.58 30.00 1.08
N GLY A 900 -6.85 28.75 0.73
CA GLY A 900 -7.01 28.32 -0.67
C GLY A 900 -5.72 28.31 -1.49
N SER A 901 -4.55 28.47 -0.85
CA SER A 901 -3.25 28.37 -1.53
C SER A 901 -2.89 26.94 -1.99
N ASP A 902 -3.54 25.92 -1.44
CA ASP A 902 -3.39 24.53 -1.91
C ASP A 902 -4.18 24.24 -3.19
N TYR A 903 -5.01 25.18 -3.66
CA TYR A 903 -5.94 24.98 -4.76
C TYR A 903 -5.46 25.56 -6.09
N ILE A 904 -5.59 24.74 -7.12
CA ILE A 904 -5.56 25.11 -8.54
C ILE A 904 -6.61 24.28 -9.28
N ASN A 905 -7.24 24.84 -10.33
CA ASN A 905 -8.20 24.09 -11.14
C ASN A 905 -7.48 23.12 -12.08
N ALA A 906 -7.08 21.98 -11.53
CA ALA A 906 -6.40 20.90 -12.22
C ALA A 906 -6.81 19.55 -11.65
N SER A 907 -6.87 18.53 -12.50
CA SER A 907 -7.18 17.15 -12.14
C SER A 907 -6.07 16.22 -12.63
N TYR A 908 -5.67 15.28 -11.79
CA TYR A 908 -4.89 14.13 -12.23
C TYR A 908 -5.74 13.25 -13.14
N ILE A 909 -5.14 12.81 -14.24
CA ILE A 909 -5.76 11.92 -15.21
C ILE A 909 -4.84 10.74 -15.48
N ASP A 910 -5.38 9.54 -15.36
CA ASP A 910 -4.73 8.30 -15.71
C ASP A 910 -4.47 8.22 -17.22
N SER A 911 -3.27 7.76 -17.58
CA SER A 911 -2.94 7.39 -18.95
C SER A 911 -3.30 5.92 -19.23
N TYR A 912 -2.97 5.43 -20.42
CA TYR A 912 -3.12 4.02 -20.74
C TYR A 912 -2.22 3.15 -19.82
N ARG A 913 -0.95 3.53 -19.66
CA ARG A 913 0.04 2.77 -18.88
C ARG A 913 0.16 3.18 -17.42
N PHE A 914 0.17 4.48 -17.15
CA PHE A 914 0.54 5.04 -15.87
C PHE A 914 -0.65 5.73 -15.20
N LYS A 915 -0.81 5.49 -13.89
CA LYS A 915 -1.66 6.33 -13.06
C LYS A 915 -1.13 7.75 -13.03
N ASN A 916 -2.04 8.73 -12.95
CA ASN A 916 -1.67 10.15 -12.91
C ASN A 916 -0.75 10.57 -14.07
N GLY A 917 -0.84 9.92 -15.23
CA GLY A 917 0.06 10.16 -16.37
C GLY A 917 -0.08 11.57 -16.98
N TYR A 918 -1.21 12.23 -16.73
CA TYR A 918 -1.49 13.58 -17.18
C TYR A 918 -2.05 14.46 -16.05
N ILE A 919 -1.93 15.77 -16.23
CA ILE A 919 -2.66 16.79 -15.48
C ILE A 919 -3.55 17.56 -16.47
N ALA A 920 -4.86 17.42 -16.33
CA ALA A 920 -5.82 18.21 -17.09
C ALA A 920 -6.17 19.50 -16.34
N THR A 921 -5.83 20.65 -16.90
CA THR A 921 -6.03 21.95 -16.25
C THR A 921 -6.59 23.00 -17.21
N GLN A 922 -7.17 24.06 -16.66
CA GLN A 922 -7.61 25.23 -17.43
C GLN A 922 -6.41 26.04 -17.94
N GLY A 923 -6.62 26.83 -18.98
CA GLY A 923 -5.65 27.85 -19.38
C GLY A 923 -5.49 28.86 -18.25
N PRO A 924 -4.24 29.16 -17.81
CA PRO A 924 -4.00 30.06 -16.70
C PRO A 924 -4.78 31.38 -16.81
N LEU A 925 -5.19 31.89 -15.64
CA LEU A 925 -5.67 33.25 -15.42
C LEU A 925 -4.53 34.10 -14.88
N THR A 926 -4.62 35.42 -15.01
CA THR A 926 -3.64 36.36 -14.43
C THR A 926 -3.37 36.07 -12.96
N GLU A 927 -4.41 35.73 -12.20
CA GLU A 927 -4.37 35.46 -10.75
C GLU A 927 -3.79 34.08 -10.41
N THR A 928 -3.58 33.20 -11.40
CA THR A 928 -3.18 31.80 -11.20
C THR A 928 -1.90 31.41 -11.95
N VAL A 929 -1.22 32.35 -12.61
CA VAL A 929 0.06 32.08 -13.31
C VAL A 929 1.13 31.57 -12.34
N ASP A 930 1.23 32.18 -11.15
CA ASP A 930 2.17 31.75 -10.11
C ASP A 930 1.83 30.35 -9.58
N ASP A 931 0.54 30.09 -9.34
CA ASP A 931 0.04 28.76 -8.92
C ASP A 931 0.31 27.70 -10.01
N PHE A 932 0.23 28.06 -11.30
CA PHE A 932 0.51 27.17 -12.43
C PHE A 932 2.00 26.79 -12.51
N TRP A 933 2.93 27.73 -12.40
CA TRP A 933 4.36 27.37 -12.36
C TRP A 933 4.75 26.64 -11.08
N ARG A 934 4.08 26.93 -9.96
CA ARG A 934 4.22 26.13 -8.73
C ARG A 934 3.75 24.69 -8.95
N MET A 935 2.62 24.49 -9.61
CA MET A 935 2.14 23.16 -10.01
C MET A 935 3.17 22.43 -10.87
N VAL A 936 3.70 23.10 -11.90
CA VAL A 936 4.71 22.53 -12.81
C VAL A 936 5.94 22.04 -12.04
N TRP A 937 6.41 22.83 -11.07
CA TRP A 937 7.57 22.48 -10.27
C TRP A 937 7.31 21.37 -9.24
N GLU A 938 6.28 21.53 -8.40
CA GLU A 938 5.98 20.62 -7.29
C GLU A 938 5.61 19.22 -7.77
N HIS A 939 4.99 19.10 -8.94
CA HIS A 939 4.56 17.82 -9.52
C HIS A 939 5.49 17.32 -10.63
N ASN A 940 6.73 17.83 -10.66
CA ASN A 940 7.79 17.40 -11.56
C ASN A 940 7.40 17.37 -13.06
N VAL A 941 6.61 18.35 -13.49
CA VAL A 941 6.17 18.47 -14.88
C VAL A 941 7.32 18.99 -15.72
N THR A 942 7.58 18.30 -16.83
CA THR A 942 8.59 18.71 -17.82
C THR A 942 8.03 18.88 -19.22
N ILE A 943 6.75 18.56 -19.42
CA ILE A 943 6.04 18.76 -20.69
C ILE A 943 4.70 19.42 -20.43
N ILE A 944 4.44 20.51 -21.15
CA ILE A 944 3.18 21.25 -21.15
C ILE A 944 2.63 21.24 -22.57
N VAL A 945 1.36 20.90 -22.71
CA VAL A 945 0.60 20.88 -23.97
C VAL A 945 -0.49 21.95 -23.89
N MET A 946 -0.39 22.95 -24.76
CA MET A 946 -1.33 24.04 -24.92
C MET A 946 -2.13 23.84 -26.21
N LEU A 947 -3.46 23.74 -26.07
CA LEU A 947 -4.39 23.43 -27.17
C LEU A 947 -5.29 24.62 -27.55
N THR A 948 -4.85 25.85 -27.27
CA THR A 948 -5.62 27.07 -27.54
C THR A 948 -4.68 28.20 -27.90
N LYS A 949 -5.12 29.12 -28.76
CA LYS A 949 -4.47 30.43 -28.88
C LYS A 949 -4.80 31.27 -27.64
N LEU A 950 -4.04 32.33 -27.40
CA LEU A 950 -4.30 33.26 -26.29
C LEU A 950 -5.68 33.92 -26.40
N LYS A 951 -6.07 34.27 -27.63
CA LYS A 951 -7.39 34.80 -27.98
C LYS A 951 -7.95 34.04 -29.17
N GLU A 952 -9.25 33.77 -29.15
CA GLU A 952 -10.01 33.15 -30.25
C GLU A 952 -11.36 33.86 -30.35
N MET A 953 -11.80 34.19 -31.57
CA MET A 953 -12.99 35.01 -31.82
C MET A 953 -13.03 36.30 -30.96
N GLY A 954 -11.87 36.93 -30.78
CA GLY A 954 -11.72 38.15 -29.98
C GLY A 954 -11.83 37.97 -28.45
N ARG A 955 -12.06 36.75 -27.95
CA ARG A 955 -12.17 36.47 -26.50
C ARG A 955 -10.89 35.85 -25.97
N GLU A 956 -10.47 36.26 -24.78
CA GLU A 956 -9.35 35.62 -24.08
C GLU A 956 -9.70 34.18 -23.71
N LYS A 957 -8.80 33.26 -24.08
CA LYS A 957 -8.88 31.84 -23.75
C LYS A 957 -7.85 31.41 -22.72
N CYS A 958 -6.68 32.06 -22.72
CA CYS A 958 -5.55 31.79 -21.86
C CYS A 958 -4.70 33.06 -21.77
N VAL A 959 -4.17 33.38 -20.59
CA VAL A 959 -3.13 34.42 -20.48
C VAL A 959 -1.79 33.85 -20.94
N GLN A 960 -0.89 34.72 -21.41
CA GLN A 960 0.46 34.29 -21.72
C GLN A 960 1.23 34.10 -20.39
N TYR A 961 1.42 32.85 -20.01
CA TYR A 961 2.08 32.48 -18.75
C TYR A 961 3.58 32.19 -18.91
N TRP A 962 4.13 32.29 -20.12
CA TRP A 962 5.54 32.04 -20.42
C TRP A 962 6.23 33.29 -20.98
N PRO A 963 7.54 33.45 -20.73
CA PRO A 963 8.33 34.53 -21.32
C PRO A 963 8.64 34.28 -22.80
N SER A 964 8.61 35.33 -23.63
CA SER A 964 9.08 35.25 -25.02
C SER A 964 10.57 35.58 -25.15
N ASP A 965 10.99 36.75 -24.65
CA ASP A 965 12.33 37.30 -24.98
C ASP A 965 13.27 37.43 -23.77
N ARG A 966 12.73 37.47 -22.55
CA ARG A 966 13.50 37.69 -21.32
C ARG A 966 12.98 36.84 -20.17
N SER A 967 13.90 36.45 -19.28
CA SER A 967 13.59 35.77 -18.03
C SER A 967 12.47 36.48 -17.27
N THR A 968 11.49 35.73 -16.80
CA THR A 968 10.37 36.25 -16.00
C THR A 968 10.23 35.46 -14.71
N ARG A 969 9.95 36.15 -13.62
CA ARG A 969 9.78 35.56 -12.29
C ARG A 969 8.29 35.39 -11.97
N TYR A 970 7.89 34.17 -11.63
CA TYR A 970 6.55 33.78 -11.18
C TYR A 970 6.67 33.22 -9.76
N GLY A 971 6.36 34.04 -8.76
CA GLY A 971 6.63 33.74 -7.35
C GLY A 971 8.10 33.38 -7.08
N TYR A 972 8.36 32.13 -6.69
CA TYR A 972 9.71 31.60 -6.42
C TYR A 972 10.44 31.09 -7.67
N PHE A 973 9.76 30.99 -8.81
CA PHE A 973 10.31 30.35 -10.01
C PHE A 973 10.73 31.40 -11.03
N ILE A 974 11.96 31.29 -11.51
CA ILE A 974 12.48 32.10 -12.62
C ILE A 974 12.40 31.21 -13.86
N VAL A 975 11.68 31.65 -14.88
CA VAL A 975 11.52 30.93 -16.13
C VAL A 975 12.32 31.67 -17.20
N ASP A 976 13.31 30.97 -17.76
CA ASP A 976 14.21 31.48 -18.79
C ASP A 976 13.85 30.83 -20.15
N PRO A 977 13.59 31.61 -21.21
CA PRO A 977 13.42 31.06 -22.55
C PRO A 977 14.77 30.57 -23.10
N VAL A 978 14.85 29.30 -23.46
CA VAL A 978 16.07 28.65 -23.99
C VAL A 978 16.03 28.58 -25.51
N GLY A 979 14.90 28.17 -26.07
CA GLY A 979 14.73 28.03 -27.51
C GLY A 979 13.26 27.95 -27.91
N ALA A 980 12.96 28.30 -29.16
CA ALA A 980 11.64 28.15 -29.76
C ALA A 980 11.79 27.63 -31.18
N TYR A 981 11.01 26.60 -31.51
CA TYR A 981 11.04 25.89 -32.78
C TYR A 981 9.64 25.93 -33.40
N ASN A 982 9.57 26.48 -34.61
CA ASN A 982 8.32 26.54 -35.37
C ASN A 982 8.19 25.25 -36.19
N MET A 983 7.21 24.42 -35.84
CA MET A 983 6.83 23.25 -36.62
C MET A 983 5.58 23.58 -37.45
N PRO A 984 5.24 22.81 -38.50
CA PRO A 984 4.13 23.15 -39.39
C PRO A 984 2.78 23.35 -38.69
N GLN A 985 2.52 22.61 -37.61
CA GLN A 985 1.22 22.60 -36.93
C GLN A 985 1.29 22.94 -35.43
N TYR A 986 2.49 23.14 -34.91
CA TYR A 986 2.70 23.46 -33.50
C TYR A 986 3.99 24.25 -33.29
N LEU A 987 4.08 24.90 -32.13
CA LEU A 987 5.26 25.59 -31.64
C LEU A 987 5.84 24.80 -30.47
N LEU A 988 7.13 24.53 -30.50
CA LEU A 988 7.85 23.93 -29.37
C LEU A 988 8.74 24.99 -28.74
N SER A 989 8.48 25.35 -27.49
CA SER A 989 9.36 26.22 -26.70
C SER A 989 10.03 25.43 -25.59
N GLU A 990 11.30 25.69 -25.35
CA GLU A 990 12.07 25.12 -24.24
C GLU A 990 12.35 26.21 -23.22
N PHE A 991 12.07 25.91 -21.96
CA PHE A 991 12.29 26.80 -20.83
C PHE A 991 13.22 26.13 -19.83
N LYS A 992 14.12 26.93 -19.25
CA LYS A 992 14.84 26.56 -18.04
C LYS A 992 14.13 27.21 -16.86
N VAL A 993 13.56 26.39 -15.99
CA VAL A 993 12.86 26.85 -14.78
C VAL A 993 13.81 26.69 -13.61
N THR A 994 14.03 27.75 -12.83
CA THR A 994 14.93 27.76 -11.67
C THR A 994 14.16 28.16 -10.41
N ASP A 995 14.25 27.36 -9.36
CA ASP A 995 13.72 27.71 -8.04
C ASP A 995 14.70 28.65 -7.33
N SER A 996 14.27 29.89 -7.09
CA SER A 996 15.10 30.92 -6.47
C SER A 996 15.44 30.66 -4.99
N ARG A 997 14.82 29.66 -4.36
CA ARG A 997 15.06 29.32 -2.94
C ARG A 997 16.29 28.43 -2.75
N ASP A 998 16.51 27.48 -3.66
CA ASP A 998 17.60 26.50 -3.58
C ASP A 998 18.53 26.49 -4.80
N GLY A 999 18.17 27.23 -5.87
CA GLY A 999 18.96 27.35 -7.09
C GLY A 999 18.85 26.16 -8.04
N GLN A 1000 17.99 25.16 -7.76
CA GLN A 1000 17.81 24.02 -8.66
C GLN A 1000 17.14 24.47 -9.96
N SER A 1001 17.53 23.85 -11.07
CA SER A 1001 16.93 24.12 -12.39
C SER A 1001 16.41 22.86 -13.08
N ARG A 1002 15.33 22.98 -13.85
CA ARG A 1002 14.75 21.92 -14.68
C ARG A 1002 14.44 22.46 -16.08
N THR A 1003 14.48 21.58 -17.08
CA THR A 1003 14.04 21.93 -18.44
C THR A 1003 12.58 21.57 -18.60
N VAL A 1004 11.76 22.52 -19.05
CA VAL A 1004 10.34 22.34 -19.32
C VAL A 1004 10.08 22.64 -20.80
N ARG A 1005 9.40 21.71 -21.48
CA ARG A 1005 9.05 21.82 -22.89
C ARG A 1005 7.58 22.16 -23.04
N HIS A 1006 7.28 23.16 -23.85
CA HIS A 1006 5.95 23.68 -24.07
C HIS A 1006 5.56 23.50 -25.54
N PHE A 1007 4.55 22.68 -25.76
CA PHE A 1007 3.98 22.35 -27.06
C PHE A 1007 2.67 23.12 -27.24
N LEU A 1008 2.65 24.10 -28.14
CA LEU A 1008 1.45 24.85 -28.50
C LEU A 1008 0.94 24.40 -29.87
N TYR A 1009 -0.19 23.71 -29.92
CA TYR A 1009 -0.84 23.33 -31.17
C TYR A 1009 -1.58 24.53 -31.78
N THR A 1010 -1.25 24.92 -33.01
CA THR A 1010 -1.73 26.17 -33.63
C THR A 1010 -2.91 25.99 -34.58
N GLU A 1011 -3.12 24.77 -35.06
CA GLU A 1011 -4.06 24.46 -36.15
C GLU A 1011 -5.44 24.00 -35.68
N TRP A 1012 -5.77 24.16 -34.39
CA TRP A 1012 -7.14 23.94 -33.95
C TRP A 1012 -8.02 25.11 -34.40
N PRO A 1013 -9.11 24.90 -35.17
CA PRO A 1013 -9.93 26.00 -35.67
C PRO A 1013 -10.72 26.70 -34.55
N GLU A 1014 -10.92 28.01 -34.67
CA GLU A 1014 -11.65 28.77 -33.65
C GLU A 1014 -13.12 28.32 -33.50
N GLN A 1015 -13.69 27.72 -34.54
CA GLN A 1015 -15.01 27.10 -34.55
C GLN A 1015 -14.91 25.64 -35.01
N GLY A 1016 -15.60 24.76 -34.30
CA GLY A 1016 -15.64 23.32 -34.59
C GLY A 1016 -14.35 22.58 -34.23
N VAL A 1017 -14.00 21.60 -35.08
CA VAL A 1017 -12.88 20.68 -34.92
C VAL A 1017 -12.06 20.63 -36.21
N PRO A 1018 -10.78 20.21 -36.17
CA PRO A 1018 -10.00 19.98 -37.39
C PRO A 1018 -10.73 19.05 -38.37
N LYS A 1019 -10.63 19.33 -39.67
CA LYS A 1019 -11.28 18.51 -40.71
C LYS A 1019 -10.61 17.15 -40.88
N ILE A 1020 -9.29 17.12 -40.71
CA ILE A 1020 -8.41 15.96 -40.83
C ILE A 1020 -7.65 15.84 -39.51
N GLY A 1021 -7.55 14.61 -38.99
CA GLY A 1021 -6.90 14.28 -37.72
C GLY A 1021 -5.38 14.05 -37.81
N GLU A 1022 -4.83 13.75 -39.00
CA GLU A 1022 -3.41 13.46 -39.25
C GLU A 1022 -2.45 14.37 -38.48
N GLY A 1023 -2.66 15.70 -38.59
CA GLY A 1023 -1.78 16.66 -37.91
C GLY A 1023 -1.86 16.61 -36.38
N PHE A 1024 -3.05 16.36 -35.84
CA PHE A 1024 -3.24 16.21 -34.41
C PHE A 1024 -2.67 14.88 -33.89
N ILE A 1025 -2.73 13.83 -34.71
CA ILE A 1025 -2.13 12.52 -34.43
C ILE A 1025 -0.61 12.62 -34.38
N ASP A 1026 0.02 13.25 -35.39
CA ASP A 1026 1.47 13.48 -35.39
C ASP A 1026 1.87 14.30 -34.16
N PHE A 1027 1.15 15.38 -33.86
CA PHE A 1027 1.38 16.19 -32.66
C PHE A 1027 1.37 15.37 -31.36
N ILE A 1028 0.37 14.50 -31.16
CA ILE A 1028 0.32 13.57 -30.02
C ILE A 1028 1.55 12.65 -30.02
N GLY A 1029 1.92 12.11 -31.19
CA GLY A 1029 3.11 11.28 -31.37
C GLY A 1029 4.40 12.00 -30.96
N GLN A 1030 4.60 13.25 -31.38
CA GLN A 1030 5.79 14.04 -31.03
C GLN A 1030 5.86 14.34 -29.53
N VAL A 1031 4.73 14.63 -28.87
CA VAL A 1031 4.67 14.85 -27.42
C VAL A 1031 5.12 13.61 -26.66
N HIS A 1032 4.56 12.44 -26.98
CA HIS A 1032 4.92 11.19 -26.28
C HIS A 1032 6.33 10.70 -26.62
N LYS A 1033 6.77 10.85 -27.87
CA LYS A 1033 8.15 10.58 -28.27
C LYS A 1033 9.15 11.46 -27.50
N THR A 1034 8.80 12.72 -27.26
CA THR A 1034 9.61 13.64 -26.44
C THR A 1034 9.63 13.19 -24.97
N LYS A 1035 8.50 12.74 -24.42
CA LYS A 1035 8.43 12.18 -23.06
C LYS A 1035 9.36 10.98 -22.89
N GLU A 1036 9.28 10.01 -23.81
CA GLU A 1036 10.08 8.79 -23.78
C GLU A 1036 11.57 9.06 -24.05
N GLY A 1037 11.88 9.84 -25.08
CA GLY A 1037 13.26 10.07 -25.53
C GLY A 1037 14.15 10.78 -24.50
N PHE A 1038 13.56 11.56 -23.59
CA PHE A 1038 14.28 12.26 -22.52
C PHE A 1038 14.10 11.61 -21.14
N GLY A 1039 13.51 10.40 -21.06
CA GLY A 1039 13.33 9.67 -19.80
C GLY A 1039 12.53 10.43 -18.75
N GLN A 1040 11.49 11.17 -19.16
CA GLN A 1040 10.73 12.04 -18.27
C GLN A 1040 9.66 11.26 -17.51
N GLU A 1041 9.81 11.14 -16.18
CA GLU A 1041 8.87 10.41 -15.33
C GLU A 1041 7.62 11.21 -14.95
N GLY A 1042 7.69 12.54 -14.99
CA GLY A 1042 6.60 13.44 -14.59
C GLY A 1042 5.34 13.39 -15.48
N PRO A 1043 4.18 13.85 -14.96
CA PRO A 1043 2.95 13.93 -15.74
C PRO A 1043 3.04 14.98 -16.85
N ILE A 1044 2.32 14.75 -17.95
CA ILE A 1044 2.15 15.76 -19.01
C ILE A 1044 1.01 16.69 -18.61
N VAL A 1045 1.27 18.00 -18.48
CA VAL A 1045 0.21 18.99 -18.32
C VAL A 1045 -0.46 19.22 -19.65
N VAL A 1046 -1.79 19.11 -19.71
CA VAL A 1046 -2.59 19.37 -20.91
C VAL A 1046 -3.65 20.41 -20.57
N HIS A 1047 -3.63 21.54 -21.27
CA HIS A 1047 -4.60 22.59 -21.07
C HIS A 1047 -5.14 23.17 -22.39
N CYS A 1048 -6.37 23.67 -22.32
CA CYS A 1048 -6.96 24.49 -23.36
C CYS A 1048 -7.45 25.80 -22.71
N SER A 1049 -8.71 26.19 -22.92
CA SER A 1049 -9.31 27.28 -22.16
C SER A 1049 -9.88 26.78 -20.83
N ALA A 1050 -10.91 25.92 -20.84
CA ALA A 1050 -11.51 25.37 -19.61
C ALA A 1050 -10.79 24.09 -19.10
N GLY A 1051 -9.87 23.53 -19.89
CA GLY A 1051 -9.25 22.24 -19.56
C GLY A 1051 -10.20 21.05 -19.71
N ALA A 1052 -11.17 21.13 -20.63
CA ALA A 1052 -12.24 20.14 -20.77
C ALA A 1052 -12.38 19.63 -22.22
N GLY A 1053 -12.80 20.47 -23.17
CA GLY A 1053 -13.08 20.04 -24.55
C GLY A 1053 -11.87 19.48 -25.30
N ARG A 1054 -11.00 20.37 -25.82
CA ARG A 1054 -9.78 19.98 -26.57
C ARG A 1054 -8.81 19.14 -25.74
N THR A 1055 -8.68 19.46 -24.45
CA THR A 1055 -7.93 18.66 -23.47
C THR A 1055 -8.45 17.23 -23.44
N GLY A 1056 -9.76 17.02 -23.36
CA GLY A 1056 -10.37 15.70 -23.40
C GLY A 1056 -10.11 14.96 -24.71
N VAL A 1057 -10.11 15.65 -25.86
CA VAL A 1057 -9.77 15.04 -27.16
C VAL A 1057 -8.31 14.56 -27.17
N PHE A 1058 -7.36 15.39 -26.74
CA PHE A 1058 -5.95 15.02 -26.65
C PHE A 1058 -5.75 13.78 -25.74
N LEU A 1059 -6.39 13.77 -24.57
CA LEU A 1059 -6.30 12.67 -23.61
C LEU A 1059 -6.94 11.39 -24.17
N THR A 1060 -8.12 11.51 -24.78
CA THR A 1060 -8.85 10.40 -25.39
C THR A 1060 -8.01 9.75 -26.49
N LEU A 1061 -7.49 10.55 -27.42
CA LEU A 1061 -6.67 10.04 -28.51
C LEU A 1061 -5.34 9.48 -28.01
N SER A 1062 -4.68 10.13 -27.04
CA SER A 1062 -3.45 9.57 -26.46
C SER A 1062 -3.66 8.17 -25.89
N ILE A 1063 -4.80 7.90 -25.23
CA ILE A 1063 -5.14 6.58 -24.69
C ILE A 1063 -5.56 5.62 -25.80
N VAL A 1064 -6.45 6.04 -26.70
CA VAL A 1064 -7.04 5.17 -27.74
C VAL A 1064 -6.00 4.74 -28.76
N LEU A 1065 -5.14 5.65 -29.23
CA LEU A 1065 -4.13 5.33 -30.25
C LEU A 1065 -3.11 4.33 -29.70
N GLU A 1066 -2.73 4.47 -28.42
CA GLU A 1066 -1.87 3.50 -27.74
C GLU A 1066 -2.57 2.14 -27.58
N ARG A 1067 -3.85 2.15 -27.17
CA ARG A 1067 -4.66 0.94 -27.03
C ARG A 1067 -4.87 0.20 -28.36
N ILE A 1068 -5.04 0.92 -29.47
CA ILE A 1068 -5.10 0.34 -30.82
C ILE A 1068 -3.82 -0.44 -31.11
N ARG A 1069 -2.64 0.13 -30.82
CA ARG A 1069 -1.35 -0.49 -31.08
C ARG A 1069 -1.13 -1.79 -30.29
N TYR A 1070 -1.57 -1.83 -29.03
CA TYR A 1070 -1.27 -2.96 -28.13
C TYR A 1070 -2.40 -3.99 -28.05
N GLU A 1071 -3.66 -3.61 -28.24
CA GLU A 1071 -4.81 -4.50 -28.08
C GLU A 1071 -5.58 -4.75 -29.38
N GLY A 1072 -5.38 -3.94 -30.43
CA GLY A 1072 -6.12 -4.07 -31.68
C GLY A 1072 -7.62 -3.77 -31.56
N VAL A 1073 -8.02 -3.02 -30.52
CA VAL A 1073 -9.41 -2.63 -30.25
C VAL A 1073 -9.55 -1.12 -30.01
N VAL A 1074 -10.75 -0.61 -30.23
CA VAL A 1074 -11.14 0.79 -30.09
C VAL A 1074 -12.39 0.87 -29.24
N ASP A 1075 -12.37 1.73 -28.22
CA ASP A 1075 -13.56 2.03 -27.41
C ASP A 1075 -13.51 3.50 -26.98
N ILE A 1076 -14.00 4.39 -27.86
CA ILE A 1076 -14.01 5.83 -27.58
C ILE A 1076 -14.96 6.13 -26.42
N PHE A 1077 -16.12 5.46 -26.38
CA PHE A 1077 -17.14 5.69 -25.36
C PHE A 1077 -16.61 5.40 -23.95
N GLN A 1078 -16.07 4.21 -23.71
CA GLN A 1078 -15.55 3.87 -22.37
C GLN A 1078 -14.33 4.71 -22.01
N THR A 1079 -13.49 5.07 -22.98
CA THR A 1079 -12.35 5.96 -22.72
C THR A 1079 -12.82 7.34 -22.26
N VAL A 1080 -13.75 7.97 -22.98
CA VAL A 1080 -14.29 9.29 -22.60
C VAL A 1080 -15.05 9.19 -21.27
N LYS A 1081 -15.79 8.11 -21.04
CA LYS A 1081 -16.48 7.87 -19.78
C LYS A 1081 -15.51 7.77 -18.60
N LEU A 1082 -14.44 6.98 -18.74
CA LEU A 1082 -13.37 6.84 -17.74
C LEU A 1082 -12.66 8.18 -17.48
N LEU A 1083 -12.43 8.99 -18.52
CA LEU A 1083 -11.89 10.33 -18.36
C LEU A 1083 -12.86 11.22 -17.56
N ARG A 1084 -14.16 11.13 -17.85
CA ARG A 1084 -15.21 11.89 -17.14
C ARG A 1084 -15.40 11.48 -15.68
N THR A 1085 -14.92 10.31 -15.24
CA THR A 1085 -14.88 9.97 -13.80
C THR A 1085 -13.78 10.70 -13.04
N GLN A 1086 -12.79 11.24 -13.75
CA GLN A 1086 -11.61 11.91 -13.16
C GLN A 1086 -11.67 13.44 -13.35
N ARG A 1087 -12.27 13.92 -14.44
CA ARG A 1087 -12.57 15.35 -14.60
C ARG A 1087 -13.88 15.56 -15.38
N PRO A 1088 -14.80 16.40 -14.89
CA PRO A 1088 -16.08 16.61 -15.56
C PRO A 1088 -15.92 17.13 -16.99
N ALA A 1089 -16.86 16.72 -17.85
CA ALA A 1089 -17.06 17.26 -19.19
C ALA A 1089 -15.83 17.18 -20.12
N LEU A 1090 -14.87 16.27 -19.88
CA LEU A 1090 -13.86 15.95 -20.87
C LEU A 1090 -14.55 15.46 -22.16
N VAL A 1091 -14.10 16.02 -23.30
CA VAL A 1091 -14.78 15.98 -24.61
C VAL A 1091 -16.17 16.61 -24.50
N GLN A 1092 -16.28 17.91 -24.82
CA GLN A 1092 -17.45 18.73 -24.47
C GLN A 1092 -18.56 18.71 -25.52
N THR A 1093 -18.26 18.45 -26.78
CA THR A 1093 -19.23 18.51 -27.88
C THR A 1093 -19.24 17.22 -28.68
N GLU A 1094 -20.35 16.95 -29.37
CA GLU A 1094 -20.47 15.81 -30.28
C GLU A 1094 -19.41 15.87 -31.39
N ASP A 1095 -19.16 17.05 -31.98
CA ASP A 1095 -18.12 17.21 -33.00
C ASP A 1095 -16.73 16.76 -32.52
N GLN A 1096 -16.39 17.04 -31.26
CA GLN A 1096 -15.14 16.60 -30.63
C GLN A 1096 -15.12 15.08 -30.44
N TYR A 1097 -16.26 14.50 -30.07
CA TYR A 1097 -16.42 13.06 -29.91
C TYR A 1097 -16.29 12.32 -31.24
N GLN A 1098 -16.99 12.79 -32.28
CA GLN A 1098 -16.89 12.29 -33.65
C GLN A 1098 -15.48 12.48 -34.22
N PHE A 1099 -14.80 13.58 -33.89
CA PHE A 1099 -13.40 13.79 -34.28
C PHE A 1099 -12.46 12.75 -33.68
N CYS A 1100 -12.74 12.25 -32.46
CA CYS A 1100 -11.96 11.15 -31.88
C CYS A 1100 -12.09 9.86 -32.72
N TYR A 1101 -13.31 9.52 -33.15
CA TYR A 1101 -13.53 8.37 -34.03
C TYR A 1101 -12.84 8.52 -35.39
N ARG A 1102 -12.96 9.71 -36.03
CA ARG A 1102 -12.30 9.98 -37.32
C ARG A 1102 -10.79 9.89 -37.21
N SER A 1103 -10.20 10.47 -36.17
CA SER A 1103 -8.75 10.42 -35.95
C SER A 1103 -8.27 8.99 -35.67
N ALA A 1104 -9.01 8.20 -34.90
CA ALA A 1104 -8.69 6.79 -34.68
C ALA A 1104 -8.73 5.98 -35.99
N LEU A 1105 -9.67 6.28 -36.89
CA LEU A 1105 -9.76 5.65 -38.20
C LEU A 1105 -8.63 6.07 -39.15
N GLU A 1106 -8.29 7.36 -39.20
CA GLU A 1106 -7.15 7.86 -39.98
C GLU A 1106 -5.82 7.26 -39.51
N TYR A 1107 -5.65 7.11 -38.18
CA TYR A 1107 -4.48 6.45 -37.61
C TYR A 1107 -4.35 5.00 -38.09
N LEU A 1108 -5.44 4.24 -38.16
CA LEU A 1108 -5.42 2.88 -38.71
C LEU A 1108 -4.98 2.85 -40.17
N GLY A 1109 -5.50 3.78 -40.99
CA GLY A 1109 -5.11 3.89 -42.39
C GLY A 1109 -3.62 4.20 -42.62
N SER A 1110 -2.93 4.78 -41.63
CA SER A 1110 -1.49 5.02 -41.71
C SER A 1110 -0.65 3.72 -41.63
N PHE A 1111 -1.16 2.65 -41.02
CA PHE A 1111 -0.45 1.37 -40.91
C PHE A 1111 -0.53 0.51 -42.17
N ASP A 1112 -1.66 0.56 -42.89
CA ASP A 1112 -1.84 -0.22 -44.13
C ASP A 1112 -0.85 0.22 -45.23
N ASN A 1113 -0.43 1.49 -45.21
CA ASN A 1113 0.62 2.03 -46.08
C ASN A 1113 2.05 1.64 -45.65
N PHE A 1114 2.26 1.21 -44.39
CA PHE A 1114 3.57 0.80 -43.86
C PHE A 1114 3.86 -0.69 -44.07
N VAL A 1115 2.84 -1.53 -44.26
CA VAL A 1115 3.01 -2.97 -44.55
C VAL A 1115 3.17 -3.24 -46.05
N SER A 1116 2.92 -2.23 -46.89
CA SER A 1116 3.02 -2.29 -48.35
C SER A 1116 4.26 -1.60 -48.95
N SER A 1117 5.19 -1.11 -48.10
CA SER A 1117 6.52 -0.57 -48.44
C SER A 1117 7.62 -1.40 -47.80
#